data_AF-A0AAV6CCR3-F1
#
_entry.id   AF-A0AAV6CCR3-F1
#
_cell.length_a   1.000
_cell.length_b   1.000
_cell.length_c   1.000
_cell.angle_alpha   90.00
_cell.angle_beta   90.00
_cell.angle_gamma   90.00
#
_symmetry.space_group_name_H-M   'P 1'
#
loop_
_entity.id
_entity.type
_entity.pdbx_description
1 polymer ?
#
loop_
_entity_poly.entity_id
_entity_poly.type
_entity_poly.pdbx_seq_one_letter_code
_entity_poly.pdbx_strand_id
1 'polypeptide(L)'
;MKNLIPTRIARWSAIGLCLAGAAAVHALPVITGITEISGGEANKPVRWTGVTFNHPNLGANYLVKPAHDEMPNYNDRVHQLTGHTPGQRLHAYLVGGEHIMNANDARDNMDLVHEVTVNKDVIVYLLIDNRNGDGNNANPPTLEVNLQWVIDAGFQPVLKGGNRTGSKEVPDEAGIDEAADGAGPGAGLNQWFSIYSKVFPAGTFQLQGNNLGGQNMWTAIVKPVPEQPFVAASAGTLNGFNVELENGSRASVNQAGLVVRLNGTPVTPGSVTQANGVTAISYTAGTPLPSGSTNTVSVEYGLSTGGTATNTFDFIVEYYATLTAAQSVPAASVNTAASGFTARVAQFRTTAMWPGNDLPNTIRRAEEQLAGILIDPTTGRAVTNYAVPGPNGGAYVVETINWNQEMNDGGNSTEAGNFQTSSDPSKPDAAIPGIPGTEPDQTSTDLLDNIATEFVGYLQLQPGLYRFGVNSDDGFRLTAGADPHGAGNVELGSFNGGRGSADSLFYVRVMDAGIYPVRLIWFEGGGGANIEFFSMDATGKRTLINDRAAGGINAYASAAAGADAPDFVVTPYNGETGVWPTDVITAKITDRSAVVNPASVVLKLNGQTVPTQATKVGGVTTLTFDYPGNAPANATVNAEITYADQGTPAKTYTQSWSFKIADYSAFAALPAAAVVPESAIDKTSSGFKVDVYQTSVGRSGFTDNNSNEAAERHIARGYIDESTGQPYENMALPGTGPNGTHIVPVINWSEEFEQNPQRGGFTSANGTGDTEIPGVESGDPNNIVAEAFAYLQLKAGVYQFGVNSDDGFKVTTGTDAKATNGPVLGIFNTGRGAADTLFSFVAPVDGFFPFRLLWWEGSGDASAEFFSVDPVTGYRTLINSPTGIKAYWKASAVAQPRITGYTFSGGNLVINYTGGVLESTMSLQNPTWSPVGNANGSTHTENVSLSPRRFFRVRAQ
;
A
#
# COMPACT_ATOMS: atom_id res chain seq x y z
N MET A 1 5.09 -1.48 1.53
CA MET A 1 4.74 -0.77 2.78
C MET A 1 3.28 -0.34 2.70
N LYS A 2 2.43 -0.80 3.63
CA LYS A 2 0.98 -0.58 3.61
C LYS A 2 0.67 0.89 3.95
N ASN A 3 0.27 1.67 2.95
CA ASN A 3 -0.34 2.97 3.16
C ASN A 3 -1.65 2.76 3.93
N LEU A 4 -1.63 3.11 5.22
CA LEU A 4 -2.81 3.22 6.07
C LEU A 4 -3.68 4.36 5.53
N ILE A 5 -4.60 4.02 4.64
CA ILE A 5 -5.74 4.86 4.29
C ILE A 5 -6.58 4.99 5.57
N PRO A 6 -6.77 6.19 6.14
CA PRO A 6 -7.70 6.35 7.24
C PRO A 6 -9.11 6.31 6.66
N THR A 7 -9.71 5.11 6.56
CA THR A 7 -11.14 4.95 6.31
C THR A 7 -11.90 5.46 7.53
N ARG A 8 -12.28 6.74 7.50
CA ARG A 8 -13.02 7.39 8.58
C ARG A 8 -14.52 7.21 8.41
N ILE A 9 -15.07 6.64 9.46
CA ILE A 9 -16.45 6.29 9.76
C ILE A 9 -17.40 7.50 9.60
N ALA A 10 -18.41 7.41 8.73
CA ALA A 10 -19.61 8.24 8.85
C ALA A 10 -20.44 7.70 10.04
N ARG A 11 -20.32 8.36 11.20
CA ARG A 11 -21.16 8.03 12.37
C ARG A 11 -22.51 8.73 12.22
N TRP A 12 -23.55 7.96 11.92
CA TRP A 12 -24.93 8.41 12.10
C TRP A 12 -25.21 8.57 13.59
N SER A 13 -25.18 9.80 14.08
CA SER A 13 -25.54 10.12 15.47
C SER A 13 -26.96 10.69 15.49
N ALA A 14 -27.95 9.82 15.73
CA ALA A 14 -29.27 10.27 16.13
C ALA A 14 -29.20 10.73 17.60
N ILE A 15 -28.95 12.03 17.84
CA ILE A 15 -29.00 12.60 19.18
C ILE A 15 -30.45 13.05 19.46
N GLY A 16 -31.23 12.14 20.03
CA GLY A 16 -32.40 12.49 20.83
C GLY A 16 -31.97 12.66 22.29
N LEU A 17 -31.99 13.88 22.80
CA LEU A 17 -31.54 14.22 24.15
C LEU A 17 -32.64 13.88 25.19
N CYS A 18 -32.41 12.88 26.06
CA CYS A 18 -32.82 12.90 27.48
C CYS A 18 -32.10 11.80 28.30
N LEU A 19 -31.91 12.10 29.59
CA LEU A 19 -30.96 11.50 30.55
C LEU A 19 -31.13 10.02 30.93
N ALA A 20 -29.98 9.46 31.35
CA ALA A 20 -29.75 8.35 32.28
C ALA A 20 -29.85 6.89 31.75
N GLY A 21 -28.67 6.27 31.62
CA GLY A 21 -28.39 4.83 31.79
C GLY A 21 -29.36 3.83 31.20
N ALA A 22 -29.18 3.46 29.94
CA ALA A 22 -29.76 2.25 29.38
C ALA A 22 -28.78 1.57 28.42
N ALA A 23 -28.64 0.25 28.55
CA ALA A 23 -28.07 -0.60 27.53
C ALA A 23 -28.64 -0.23 26.15
N ALA A 24 -27.86 -0.37 25.09
CA ALA A 24 -28.33 -0.16 23.72
C ALA A 24 -29.63 -0.94 23.52
N VAL A 25 -30.76 -0.22 23.52
CA VAL A 25 -32.07 -0.78 23.23
C VAL A 25 -32.02 -1.07 21.74
N HIS A 26 -31.64 -2.28 21.37
CA HIS A 26 -31.92 -2.79 20.04
C HIS A 26 -33.42 -2.62 19.83
N ALA A 27 -33.81 -1.92 18.76
CA ALA A 27 -35.21 -1.82 18.38
C ALA A 27 -35.82 -3.22 18.37
N LEU A 28 -37.01 -3.38 18.95
CA LEU A 28 -37.72 -4.66 18.95
C LEU A 28 -37.78 -5.21 17.51
N PRO A 29 -37.58 -6.52 17.33
CA PRO A 29 -37.52 -7.09 16.00
C PRO A 29 -38.81 -6.83 15.23
N VAL A 30 -38.69 -6.55 13.94
CA VAL A 30 -39.81 -6.20 13.07
C VAL A 30 -40.49 -7.46 12.55
N ILE A 31 -39.71 -8.45 12.15
CA ILE A 31 -40.13 -9.82 11.87
C ILE A 31 -40.43 -10.50 13.20
N THR A 32 -41.69 -10.85 13.40
CA THR A 32 -42.14 -11.58 14.60
C THR A 32 -42.20 -13.09 14.39
N GLY A 33 -42.09 -13.56 13.14
CA GLY A 33 -41.96 -14.98 12.82
C GLY A 33 -41.96 -15.26 11.32
N ILE A 34 -41.37 -16.39 10.94
CA ILE A 34 -41.44 -16.94 9.58
C ILE A 34 -41.85 -18.41 9.67
N THR A 35 -42.85 -18.82 8.88
CA THR A 35 -43.30 -20.21 8.77
C THR A 35 -43.10 -20.71 7.34
N GLU A 36 -42.42 -21.84 7.17
CA GLU A 36 -42.38 -22.55 5.88
C GLU A 36 -43.64 -23.40 5.73
N ILE A 37 -44.52 -23.03 4.79
CA ILE A 37 -45.84 -23.67 4.64
C ILE A 37 -45.89 -24.69 3.49
N SER A 38 -44.94 -24.64 2.56
CA SER A 38 -44.74 -25.64 1.50
C SER A 38 -43.28 -25.63 1.02
N GLY A 39 -42.80 -26.73 0.46
CA GLY A 39 -41.46 -26.85 -0.14
C GLY A 39 -40.26 -26.60 0.78
N GLY A 40 -40.45 -26.60 2.11
CA GLY A 40 -39.33 -26.47 3.06
C GLY A 40 -38.54 -27.77 3.21
N GLU A 41 -37.22 -27.69 3.29
CA GLU A 41 -36.40 -28.82 3.74
C GLU A 41 -36.40 -28.89 5.28
N ALA A 42 -37.01 -29.93 5.84
CA ALA A 42 -37.15 -30.08 7.30
C ALA A 42 -35.81 -30.01 8.08
N ASN A 43 -34.69 -30.31 7.41
CA ASN A 43 -33.36 -30.30 8.01
C ASN A 43 -32.62 -28.95 7.87
N LYS A 44 -33.11 -28.03 7.03
CA LYS A 44 -32.50 -26.71 6.76
C LYS A 44 -33.53 -25.55 6.73
N PRO A 45 -34.40 -25.44 7.75
CA PRO A 45 -35.46 -24.44 7.73
C PRO A 45 -34.90 -23.02 7.77
N VAL A 46 -35.62 -22.10 7.14
CA VAL A 46 -35.34 -20.65 7.07
C VAL A 46 -34.95 -20.09 8.43
N ARG A 47 -33.98 -19.17 8.40
CA ARG A 47 -33.48 -18.44 9.56
C ARG A 47 -33.64 -16.95 9.31
N TRP A 48 -33.79 -16.18 10.37
CA TRP A 48 -33.86 -14.74 10.25
C TRP A 48 -33.19 -14.05 11.43
N THR A 49 -32.92 -12.75 11.29
CA THR A 49 -32.28 -11.96 12.34
C THR A 49 -32.87 -12.22 13.72
N GLY A 50 -32.01 -12.48 14.70
CA GLY A 50 -32.41 -12.81 16.06
C GLY A 50 -32.56 -14.30 16.35
N VAL A 51 -32.62 -15.16 15.32
CA VAL A 51 -32.64 -16.62 15.49
C VAL A 51 -31.21 -17.15 15.63
N THR A 52 -31.01 -18.05 16.60
CA THR A 52 -29.76 -18.78 16.82
C THR A 52 -29.91 -20.23 16.35
N PHE A 53 -28.93 -20.76 15.61
CA PHE A 53 -28.91 -22.15 15.15
C PHE A 53 -27.49 -22.67 14.97
N ASN A 54 -27.33 -23.97 14.71
CA ASN A 54 -26.03 -24.56 14.39
C ASN A 54 -25.81 -24.48 12.87
N HIS A 55 -24.92 -23.59 12.44
CA HIS A 55 -24.62 -23.41 11.02
C HIS A 55 -23.50 -24.38 10.61
N PRO A 56 -23.64 -25.14 9.51
CA PRO A 56 -22.70 -26.21 9.14
C PRO A 56 -21.25 -25.72 8.98
N ASN A 57 -21.05 -24.50 8.46
CA ASN A 57 -19.71 -23.91 8.23
C ASN A 57 -19.29 -22.79 9.19
N LEU A 58 -20.20 -22.29 10.05
CA LEU A 58 -19.92 -21.16 10.95
C LEU A 58 -19.94 -21.59 12.43
N GLY A 59 -20.23 -22.88 12.70
CA GLY A 59 -20.20 -23.46 14.02
C GLY A 59 -21.54 -23.44 14.76
N ALA A 60 -21.49 -23.90 16.01
CA ALA A 60 -22.66 -23.99 16.87
C ALA A 60 -23.10 -22.61 17.39
N ASN A 61 -24.40 -22.44 17.62
CA ASN A 61 -25.01 -21.20 18.14
C ASN A 61 -24.74 -19.94 17.30
N TYR A 62 -24.68 -20.07 15.99
CA TYR A 62 -24.62 -18.91 15.10
C TYR A 62 -25.92 -18.09 15.22
N LEU A 63 -25.79 -16.82 15.57
CA LEU A 63 -26.87 -15.84 15.61
C LEU A 63 -26.95 -15.12 14.28
N VAL A 64 -28.10 -15.19 13.61
CA VAL A 64 -28.36 -14.35 12.44
C VAL A 64 -28.39 -12.89 12.89
N LYS A 65 -27.41 -12.12 12.43
CA LYS A 65 -27.30 -10.69 12.74
C LYS A 65 -28.17 -9.88 11.77
N PRO A 66 -28.49 -8.61 12.09
CA PRO A 66 -29.00 -7.68 11.09
C PRO A 66 -28.02 -7.55 9.93
N ALA A 67 -28.51 -7.12 8.77
CA ALA A 67 -27.74 -6.99 7.57
C ALA A 67 -26.51 -6.11 7.76
N HIS A 68 -25.34 -6.60 7.35
CA HIS A 68 -24.09 -5.88 7.42
C HIS A 68 -23.21 -6.32 6.26
N ASP A 69 -22.12 -5.59 6.05
CA ASP A 69 -21.16 -5.92 5.01
C ASP A 69 -20.50 -7.27 5.29
N GLU A 70 -20.25 -8.05 4.23
CA GLU A 70 -19.69 -9.41 4.26
C GLU A 70 -20.49 -10.42 5.11
N MET A 71 -21.79 -10.16 5.28
CA MET A 71 -22.62 -11.06 6.07
C MET A 71 -22.83 -12.40 5.34
N PRO A 72 -22.83 -13.53 6.05
CA PRO A 72 -23.23 -14.80 5.45
C PRO A 72 -24.64 -14.74 4.90
N ASN A 73 -24.85 -15.21 3.67
CA ASN A 73 -26.13 -15.05 2.98
C ASN A 73 -27.09 -16.22 3.19
N TYR A 74 -26.57 -17.45 3.32
CA TYR A 74 -27.37 -18.67 3.40
C TYR A 74 -27.23 -19.36 4.76
N ASN A 75 -28.18 -20.24 5.09
CA ASN A 75 -28.17 -20.99 6.34
C ASN A 75 -27.39 -22.34 6.26
N ASP A 76 -27.00 -22.76 5.06
CA ASP A 76 -26.33 -24.02 4.78
C ASP A 76 -24.90 -23.86 4.23
N ARG A 77 -24.45 -22.63 3.97
CA ARG A 77 -23.10 -22.26 3.49
C ARG A 77 -22.83 -20.78 3.67
N VAL A 78 -21.56 -20.37 3.61
CA VAL A 78 -21.14 -19.04 4.08
C VAL A 78 -21.42 -17.90 3.11
N HIS A 79 -21.40 -18.10 1.78
CA HIS A 79 -21.45 -17.06 0.72
C HIS A 79 -21.75 -15.64 1.23
N GLN A 80 -20.80 -14.72 1.14
CA GLN A 80 -20.88 -13.43 1.82
C GLN A 80 -21.47 -12.33 0.93
N LEU A 81 -22.45 -11.60 1.46
CA LEU A 81 -23.08 -10.48 0.75
C LEU A 81 -22.36 -9.16 1.06
N THR A 82 -22.02 -8.37 0.02
CA THR A 82 -21.32 -7.08 0.14
C THR A 82 -21.75 -6.10 -0.98
N GLY A 83 -21.02 -4.99 -1.19
CA GLY A 83 -21.26 -4.04 -2.27
C GLY A 83 -20.99 -4.65 -3.66
N HIS A 84 -21.44 -3.97 -4.73
CA HIS A 84 -21.38 -4.50 -6.10
C HIS A 84 -20.03 -4.29 -6.81
N THR A 85 -19.06 -3.62 -6.17
CA THR A 85 -17.72 -3.40 -6.73
C THR A 85 -16.69 -3.65 -5.63
N PRO A 86 -15.49 -4.17 -5.98
CA PRO A 86 -14.38 -4.24 -5.04
C PRO A 86 -14.17 -2.94 -4.26
N GLY A 87 -14.07 -3.04 -2.93
CA GLY A 87 -13.92 -1.93 -1.99
C GLY A 87 -15.22 -1.25 -1.57
N GLN A 88 -16.36 -1.55 -2.21
CA GLN A 88 -17.65 -0.98 -1.83
C GLN A 88 -18.36 -1.85 -0.80
N ARG A 89 -18.95 -1.19 0.20
CA ARG A 89 -19.77 -1.85 1.22
C ARG A 89 -21.19 -2.09 0.72
N LEU A 90 -21.90 -3.01 1.38
CA LEU A 90 -23.34 -3.19 1.21
C LEU A 90 -24.09 -1.84 1.32
N HIS A 91 -25.10 -1.64 0.46
CA HIS A 91 -25.88 -0.40 0.40
C HIS A 91 -26.43 0.03 1.76
N ALA A 92 -26.27 1.32 2.09
CA ALA A 92 -26.65 1.85 3.40
C ALA A 92 -28.14 1.65 3.74
N TYR A 93 -29.02 1.62 2.74
CA TYR A 93 -30.46 1.36 2.95
C TYR A 93 -30.77 -0.10 3.31
N LEU A 94 -29.84 -1.05 3.04
CA LEU A 94 -29.94 -2.45 3.46
C LEU A 94 -29.34 -2.66 4.84
N VAL A 95 -28.19 -2.02 5.13
CA VAL A 95 -27.43 -2.20 6.38
C VAL A 95 -28.29 -1.95 7.62
N GLY A 96 -28.26 -2.89 8.56
CA GLY A 96 -29.03 -2.94 9.79
C GLY A 96 -30.49 -3.38 9.60
N GLY A 97 -30.86 -3.91 8.44
CA GLY A 97 -32.18 -4.52 8.20
C GLY A 97 -32.21 -5.95 8.74
N GLU A 98 -33.40 -6.50 8.93
CA GLU A 98 -33.53 -7.89 9.35
C GLU A 98 -33.39 -8.81 8.14
N HIS A 99 -32.42 -9.71 8.21
CA HIS A 99 -32.06 -10.62 7.13
C HIS A 99 -32.83 -11.93 7.24
N ILE A 100 -33.37 -12.41 6.12
CA ILE A 100 -33.98 -13.73 5.96
C ILE A 100 -32.98 -14.62 5.20
N MET A 101 -32.47 -15.65 5.86
CA MET A 101 -31.51 -16.63 5.36
C MET A 101 -32.22 -17.92 4.94
N ASN A 102 -32.29 -18.13 3.63
CA ASN A 102 -32.70 -19.40 3.04
C ASN A 102 -31.53 -20.39 3.00
N ALA A 103 -31.82 -21.68 2.83
CA ALA A 103 -30.82 -22.66 2.43
C ALA A 103 -30.54 -22.48 0.94
N ASN A 104 -29.28 -22.47 0.52
CA ASN A 104 -28.94 -22.22 -0.89
C ASN A 104 -29.52 -23.28 -1.85
N ASP A 105 -29.72 -24.51 -1.37
CA ASP A 105 -30.35 -25.60 -2.12
C ASP A 105 -31.87 -25.49 -2.23
N ALA A 106 -32.54 -24.63 -1.46
CA ALA A 106 -33.98 -24.42 -1.62
C ALA A 106 -34.36 -23.81 -3.00
N ARG A 107 -33.36 -23.44 -3.82
CA ARG A 107 -33.52 -23.04 -5.23
C ARG A 107 -33.98 -24.18 -6.12
N ASP A 108 -33.76 -25.42 -5.66
CA ASP A 108 -34.20 -26.64 -6.32
C ASP A 108 -35.66 -26.99 -5.94
N ASN A 109 -36.29 -26.21 -5.06
CA ASN A 109 -37.65 -26.44 -4.60
C ASN A 109 -38.66 -25.43 -5.19
N MET A 110 -39.47 -25.93 -6.13
CA MET A 110 -40.51 -25.14 -6.79
C MET A 110 -41.74 -24.83 -5.93
N ASP A 111 -41.93 -25.58 -4.84
CA ASP A 111 -43.09 -25.43 -3.96
C ASP A 111 -42.76 -24.59 -2.71
N LEU A 112 -41.55 -24.03 -2.59
CA LEU A 112 -41.13 -23.28 -1.40
C LEU A 112 -42.01 -22.05 -1.18
N VAL A 113 -42.60 -21.93 0.01
CA VAL A 113 -43.34 -20.71 0.42
C VAL A 113 -43.03 -20.40 1.87
N HIS A 114 -42.53 -19.18 2.10
CA HIS A 114 -42.36 -18.58 3.41
C HIS A 114 -43.50 -17.63 3.71
N GLU A 115 -44.15 -17.82 4.85
CA GLU A 115 -45.11 -16.89 5.43
C GLU A 115 -44.41 -16.04 6.49
N VAL A 116 -44.17 -14.77 6.18
CA VAL A 116 -43.43 -13.81 7.01
C VAL A 116 -44.42 -12.90 7.73
N THR A 117 -44.34 -12.84 9.06
CA THR A 117 -45.18 -11.96 9.90
C THR A 117 -44.35 -10.81 10.45
N VAL A 118 -44.83 -9.57 10.27
CA VAL A 118 -44.21 -8.34 10.74
C VAL A 118 -45.15 -7.49 11.60
N ASN A 119 -44.61 -6.78 12.60
CA ASN A 119 -45.40 -6.00 13.56
C ASN A 119 -45.63 -4.52 13.17
N LYS A 120 -45.10 -4.08 12.03
CA LYS A 120 -45.26 -2.73 11.48
C LYS A 120 -45.10 -2.79 9.96
N ASP A 121 -45.38 -1.68 9.28
CA ASP A 121 -45.15 -1.56 7.84
C ASP A 121 -43.66 -1.69 7.54
N VAL A 122 -43.33 -2.49 6.54
CA VAL A 122 -41.97 -2.81 6.15
C VAL A 122 -41.72 -2.56 4.67
N ILE A 123 -40.48 -2.19 4.36
CA ILE A 123 -39.92 -2.35 3.02
C ILE A 123 -39.17 -3.68 3.01
N VAL A 124 -39.57 -4.58 2.13
CA VAL A 124 -38.85 -5.83 1.87
C VAL A 124 -37.98 -5.61 0.64
N TYR A 125 -36.68 -5.69 0.81
CA TYR A 125 -35.70 -5.73 -0.26
C TYR A 125 -35.42 -7.18 -0.63
N LEU A 126 -35.76 -7.56 -1.85
CA LEU A 126 -35.48 -8.86 -2.43
C LEU A 126 -34.24 -8.74 -3.31
N LEU A 127 -33.17 -9.45 -2.96
CA LEU A 127 -31.93 -9.45 -3.72
C LEU A 127 -31.89 -10.76 -4.51
N ILE A 128 -31.93 -10.65 -5.83
CA ILE A 128 -32.12 -11.77 -6.76
C ILE A 128 -30.85 -11.94 -7.58
N ASP A 129 -30.30 -13.15 -7.59
CA ASP A 129 -29.15 -13.52 -8.43
C ASP A 129 -29.38 -13.16 -9.90
N ASN A 130 -28.47 -12.38 -10.48
CA ASN A 130 -28.57 -11.88 -11.85
C ASN A 130 -28.67 -13.00 -12.89
N ARG A 131 -28.06 -14.17 -12.63
CA ARG A 131 -28.12 -15.33 -13.52
C ARG A 131 -29.52 -15.96 -13.59
N ASN A 132 -30.48 -15.49 -12.80
CA ASN A 132 -31.83 -16.03 -12.77
C ASN A 132 -32.56 -15.74 -14.10
N GLY A 133 -32.89 -16.82 -14.83
CA GLY A 133 -33.70 -16.79 -16.06
C GLY A 133 -32.92 -17.06 -17.35
N ASP A 134 -31.69 -16.54 -17.46
CA ASP A 134 -30.86 -16.65 -18.67
C ASP A 134 -29.41 -17.14 -18.42
N GLY A 135 -29.02 -17.31 -17.14
CA GLY A 135 -27.67 -17.73 -16.75
C GLY A 135 -26.61 -16.63 -16.88
N ASN A 136 -26.99 -15.39 -17.21
CA ASN A 136 -26.07 -14.29 -17.44
C ASN A 136 -25.94 -13.42 -16.18
N ASN A 137 -24.71 -13.15 -15.78
CA ASN A 137 -24.40 -12.39 -14.56
C ASN A 137 -24.14 -10.89 -14.85
N ALA A 138 -24.06 -10.51 -16.12
CA ALA A 138 -23.75 -9.16 -16.57
C ALA A 138 -24.99 -8.24 -16.69
N ASN A 139 -26.19 -8.79 -16.61
CA ASN A 139 -27.47 -8.10 -16.77
C ASN A 139 -28.41 -8.40 -15.59
N PRO A 140 -29.46 -7.58 -15.38
CA PRO A 140 -30.51 -7.89 -14.40
C PRO A 140 -31.27 -9.19 -14.73
N PRO A 141 -31.84 -9.89 -13.73
CA PRO A 141 -32.47 -11.19 -13.91
C PRO A 141 -33.74 -11.12 -14.77
N THR A 142 -33.99 -12.18 -15.55
CA THR A 142 -35.24 -12.34 -16.32
C THR A 142 -36.32 -12.98 -15.44
N LEU A 143 -37.03 -12.15 -14.68
CA LEU A 143 -37.99 -12.61 -13.65
C LEU A 143 -39.13 -13.48 -14.21
N GLU A 144 -39.57 -13.23 -15.44
CA GLU A 144 -40.73 -13.88 -16.07
C GLU A 144 -40.54 -15.39 -16.27
N VAL A 145 -39.30 -15.87 -16.24
CA VAL A 145 -38.96 -17.28 -16.47
C VAL A 145 -39.09 -18.09 -15.17
N ASN A 146 -38.42 -17.65 -14.10
CA ASN A 146 -38.21 -18.45 -12.90
C ASN A 146 -38.86 -17.84 -11.64
N LEU A 147 -39.16 -16.54 -11.65
CA LEU A 147 -39.60 -15.77 -10.48
C LEU A 147 -40.80 -14.87 -10.83
N GLN A 148 -41.74 -15.38 -11.65
CA GLN A 148 -42.94 -14.63 -12.08
C GLN A 148 -43.73 -14.07 -10.89
N TRP A 149 -43.72 -14.77 -9.74
CA TRP A 149 -44.36 -14.32 -8.52
C TRP A 149 -43.82 -12.97 -8.01
N VAL A 150 -42.57 -12.60 -8.31
CA VAL A 150 -41.98 -11.31 -7.94
C VAL A 150 -42.70 -10.18 -8.67
N ILE A 151 -43.01 -10.38 -9.95
CA ILE A 151 -43.79 -9.47 -10.78
C ILE A 151 -45.25 -9.44 -10.30
N ASP A 152 -45.86 -10.61 -10.11
CA ASP A 152 -47.27 -10.73 -9.72
C ASP A 152 -47.52 -10.17 -8.32
N ALA A 153 -46.55 -10.34 -7.40
CA ALA A 153 -46.55 -9.72 -6.09
C ALA A 153 -46.26 -8.22 -6.17
N GLY A 154 -45.83 -7.67 -7.31
CA GLY A 154 -45.66 -6.23 -7.52
C GLY A 154 -44.38 -5.64 -6.93
N PHE A 155 -43.31 -6.43 -6.78
CA PHE A 155 -42.00 -5.89 -6.45
C PHE A 155 -41.50 -4.99 -7.59
N GLN A 156 -40.87 -3.88 -7.21
CA GLN A 156 -40.33 -2.89 -8.14
C GLN A 156 -38.80 -2.85 -8.03
N PRO A 157 -38.07 -2.63 -9.14
CA PRO A 157 -36.62 -2.48 -9.08
C PRO A 157 -36.23 -1.24 -8.26
N VAL A 158 -35.16 -1.33 -7.48
CA VAL A 158 -34.58 -0.17 -6.79
C VAL A 158 -33.66 0.56 -7.77
N LEU A 159 -33.99 1.78 -8.15
CA LEU A 159 -33.29 2.52 -9.22
C LEU A 159 -32.54 3.76 -8.67
N LYS A 160 -31.57 3.57 -7.78
CA LYS A 160 -30.79 4.67 -7.18
C LYS A 160 -29.46 4.91 -7.89
N GLY A 161 -29.11 4.08 -8.88
CA GLY A 161 -27.82 4.11 -9.56
C GLY A 161 -26.72 3.38 -8.78
N GLY A 162 -27.10 2.56 -7.81
CA GLY A 162 -26.22 1.74 -6.99
C GLY A 162 -25.88 0.40 -7.65
N ASN A 163 -25.54 0.41 -8.93
CA ASN A 163 -25.13 -0.77 -9.71
C ASN A 163 -23.78 -0.51 -10.39
N ARG A 164 -23.19 -1.57 -10.96
CA ARG A 164 -21.86 -1.53 -11.59
C ARG A 164 -21.72 -0.48 -12.71
N THR A 165 -22.83 -0.04 -13.30
CA THR A 165 -22.84 0.97 -14.38
C THR A 165 -23.16 2.39 -13.92
N GLY A 166 -23.56 2.57 -12.64
CA GLY A 166 -24.07 3.84 -12.13
C GLY A 166 -25.42 4.28 -12.72
N SER A 167 -26.09 3.43 -13.52
CA SER A 167 -27.29 3.79 -14.27
C SER A 167 -28.55 3.77 -13.40
N LYS A 168 -29.42 4.77 -13.53
CA LYS A 168 -30.74 4.79 -12.88
C LYS A 168 -31.82 4.08 -13.71
N GLU A 169 -31.46 3.43 -14.81
CA GLU A 169 -32.38 2.71 -15.69
C GLU A 169 -32.41 1.20 -15.40
N VAL A 170 -31.44 0.70 -14.63
CA VAL A 170 -31.35 -0.72 -14.21
C VAL A 170 -31.33 -0.81 -12.68
N PRO A 171 -31.77 -1.94 -12.10
CA PRO A 171 -31.78 -2.13 -10.65
C PRO A 171 -30.40 -1.90 -10.02
N ASP A 172 -30.38 -1.39 -8.79
CA ASP A 172 -29.21 -1.42 -7.92
C ASP A 172 -28.74 -2.87 -7.71
N GLU A 173 -27.46 -3.06 -7.44
CA GLU A 173 -26.85 -4.37 -7.30
C GLU A 173 -26.11 -4.53 -5.96
N ALA A 174 -26.08 -5.74 -5.42
CA ALA A 174 -25.17 -6.18 -4.36
C ALA A 174 -24.24 -7.26 -4.89
N GLY A 175 -23.01 -7.33 -4.37
CA GLY A 175 -22.07 -8.40 -4.72
C GLY A 175 -22.23 -9.59 -3.79
N ILE A 176 -21.98 -10.80 -4.32
CA ILE A 176 -21.85 -12.03 -3.52
C ILE A 176 -20.47 -12.63 -3.76
N ASP A 177 -19.74 -12.83 -2.66
CA ASP A 177 -18.51 -13.62 -2.59
C ASP A 177 -18.93 -15.06 -2.26
N GLU A 178 -18.90 -15.93 -3.27
CA GLU A 178 -19.29 -17.34 -3.13
C GLU A 178 -18.19 -18.15 -2.43
N ALA A 179 -16.93 -17.70 -2.47
CA ALA A 179 -15.78 -18.37 -1.85
C ALA A 179 -15.65 -18.06 -0.35
N ALA A 180 -16.20 -16.93 0.11
CA ALA A 180 -16.06 -16.43 1.48
C ALA A 180 -14.59 -16.37 1.94
N ASP A 181 -13.69 -16.02 1.01
CA ASP A 181 -12.23 -16.07 1.21
C ASP A 181 -11.68 -14.84 1.94
N GLY A 182 -12.56 -13.90 2.30
CA GLY A 182 -12.25 -12.83 3.24
C GLY A 182 -11.22 -11.82 2.72
N ALA A 183 -11.14 -11.60 1.41
CA ALA A 183 -10.27 -10.61 0.78
C ALA A 183 -10.66 -9.13 1.05
N GLY A 184 -11.35 -8.85 2.17
CA GLY A 184 -11.96 -7.56 2.50
C GLY A 184 -13.14 -7.22 1.58
N PRO A 185 -13.75 -6.02 1.71
CA PRO A 185 -14.97 -5.69 0.99
C PRO A 185 -14.71 -5.80 -0.51
N GLY A 186 -15.21 -6.84 -1.16
CA GLY A 186 -15.33 -7.00 -2.60
C GLY A 186 -14.11 -7.40 -3.45
N ALA A 187 -12.96 -7.82 -2.92
CA ALA A 187 -11.83 -8.21 -3.80
C ALA A 187 -11.98 -9.61 -4.46
N GLY A 188 -12.99 -10.40 -4.09
CA GLY A 188 -13.28 -11.74 -4.61
C GLY A 188 -14.70 -11.94 -5.17
N LEU A 189 -15.41 -10.86 -5.56
CA LEU A 189 -16.80 -10.96 -6.03
C LEU A 189 -16.96 -11.95 -7.20
N ASN A 190 -17.80 -12.96 -7.00
CA ASN A 190 -18.06 -13.97 -8.01
C ASN A 190 -19.36 -13.68 -8.76
N GLN A 191 -20.39 -13.18 -8.07
CA GLN A 191 -21.70 -12.89 -8.67
C GLN A 191 -22.34 -11.61 -8.16
N TRP A 192 -23.45 -11.21 -8.79
CA TRP A 192 -24.20 -10.01 -8.43
C TRP A 192 -25.70 -10.30 -8.30
N PHE A 193 -26.33 -9.64 -7.34
CA PHE A 193 -27.76 -9.70 -7.09
C PHE A 193 -28.39 -8.35 -7.44
N SER A 194 -29.42 -8.35 -8.28
CA SER A 194 -30.28 -7.19 -8.53
C SER A 194 -31.28 -6.99 -7.39
N ILE A 195 -31.48 -5.74 -6.99
CA ILE A 195 -32.28 -5.39 -5.82
C ILE A 195 -33.67 -4.90 -6.25
N TYR A 196 -34.69 -5.59 -5.78
CA TYR A 196 -36.10 -5.23 -5.91
C TYR A 196 -36.67 -4.91 -4.54
N SER A 197 -37.71 -4.11 -4.47
CA SER A 197 -38.35 -3.77 -3.21
C SER A 197 -39.86 -3.69 -3.32
N LYS A 198 -40.52 -3.95 -2.19
CA LYS A 198 -41.97 -3.73 -2.02
C LYS A 198 -42.29 -3.35 -0.58
N VAL A 199 -43.25 -2.46 -0.42
CA VAL A 199 -43.83 -2.16 0.89
C VAL A 199 -44.91 -3.16 1.23
N PHE A 200 -44.84 -3.75 2.41
CA PHE A 200 -45.88 -4.57 3.00
C PHE A 200 -46.43 -3.90 4.26
N PRO A 201 -47.75 -3.89 4.48
CA PRO A 201 -48.32 -3.43 5.73
C PRO A 201 -47.95 -4.37 6.88
N ALA A 202 -48.10 -3.90 8.11
CA ALA A 202 -48.07 -4.75 9.29
C ALA A 202 -49.01 -5.95 9.13
N GLY A 203 -48.56 -7.15 9.52
CA GLY A 203 -49.28 -8.40 9.30
C GLY A 203 -48.44 -9.42 8.56
N THR A 204 -49.09 -10.29 7.79
CA THR A 204 -48.47 -11.46 7.19
C THR A 204 -48.41 -11.34 5.67
N PHE A 205 -47.27 -11.66 5.07
CA PHE A 205 -47.08 -11.74 3.62
C PHE A 205 -46.29 -12.98 3.22
N GLN A 206 -46.31 -13.32 1.94
CA GLN A 206 -45.63 -14.52 1.42
C GLN A 206 -44.43 -14.16 0.53
N LEU A 207 -43.36 -14.96 0.65
CA LEU A 207 -42.22 -15.01 -0.27
C LEU A 207 -42.11 -16.44 -0.80
N GLN A 208 -41.91 -16.62 -2.11
CA GLN A 208 -42.00 -17.92 -2.77
C GLN A 208 -40.66 -18.37 -3.39
N GLY A 209 -40.52 -19.66 -3.65
CA GLY A 209 -39.38 -20.30 -4.28
C GLY A 209 -39.22 -19.99 -5.77
N ASN A 210 -38.35 -20.75 -6.42
CA ASN A 210 -38.12 -20.66 -7.86
C ASN A 210 -39.06 -21.62 -8.60
N ASN A 211 -39.88 -21.11 -9.53
CA ASN A 211 -40.97 -21.87 -10.16
C ASN A 211 -40.53 -23.05 -11.06
N LEU A 212 -39.27 -23.13 -11.50
CA LEU A 212 -38.82 -24.13 -12.48
C LEU A 212 -37.64 -25.02 -12.02
N GLY A 213 -37.11 -24.80 -10.81
CA GLY A 213 -35.89 -25.45 -10.31
C GLY A 213 -34.64 -24.98 -11.07
N GLY A 214 -33.55 -24.65 -10.38
CA GLY A 214 -32.33 -24.17 -11.05
C GLY A 214 -31.25 -23.60 -10.13
N GLN A 215 -30.12 -23.21 -10.72
CA GLN A 215 -28.85 -22.92 -10.02
C GLN A 215 -28.78 -21.58 -9.23
N ASN A 216 -29.84 -20.75 -9.25
CA ASN A 216 -29.79 -19.35 -8.78
C ASN A 216 -30.96 -19.02 -7.84
N MET A 217 -30.73 -18.18 -6.82
CA MET A 217 -31.65 -17.95 -5.70
C MET A 217 -31.79 -16.47 -5.32
N TRP A 218 -32.75 -16.15 -4.45
CA TRP A 218 -32.92 -14.84 -3.81
C TRP A 218 -32.68 -14.89 -2.29
N THR A 219 -32.34 -13.74 -1.73
CA THR A 219 -32.30 -13.46 -0.27
C THR A 219 -33.13 -12.21 0.02
N ALA A 220 -33.57 -12.00 1.26
CA ALA A 220 -34.41 -10.86 1.61
C ALA A 220 -33.92 -10.10 2.84
N ILE A 221 -33.95 -8.77 2.76
CA ILE A 221 -33.65 -7.85 3.87
C ILE A 221 -34.90 -7.01 4.13
N VAL A 222 -35.37 -7.02 5.37
CA VAL A 222 -36.59 -6.35 5.81
C VAL A 222 -36.24 -5.14 6.66
N LYS A 223 -36.76 -3.98 6.28
CA LYS A 223 -36.59 -2.71 7.02
C LYS A 223 -37.94 -2.17 7.43
N PRO A 224 -38.08 -1.57 8.61
CA PRO A 224 -39.27 -0.78 8.91
C PRO A 224 -39.35 0.40 7.93
N VAL A 225 -40.55 0.72 7.45
CA VAL A 225 -40.75 1.98 6.70
C VAL A 225 -40.42 3.14 7.65
N PRO A 226 -39.53 4.09 7.29
CA PRO A 226 -39.21 5.22 8.16
C PRO A 226 -40.47 6.02 8.50
N GLU A 227 -40.76 6.19 9.79
CA GLU A 227 -41.96 6.94 10.22
C GLU A 227 -41.80 8.46 10.03
N GLN A 228 -40.56 8.96 10.11
CA GLN A 228 -40.19 10.37 10.00
C GLN A 228 -39.38 10.63 8.72
N PRO A 229 -39.35 11.87 8.19
CA PRO A 229 -38.52 12.19 7.05
C PRO A 229 -37.03 11.94 7.32
N PHE A 230 -36.31 11.46 6.30
CA PHE A 230 -34.91 11.04 6.41
C PHE A 230 -34.10 11.50 5.19
N VAL A 231 -32.77 11.49 5.30
CA VAL A 231 -31.88 11.80 4.17
C VAL A 231 -31.87 10.61 3.21
N ALA A 232 -32.47 10.77 2.04
CA ALA A 232 -32.50 9.75 0.99
C ALA A 232 -31.23 9.81 0.12
N ALA A 233 -30.68 10.99 -0.12
CA ALA A 233 -29.42 11.20 -0.80
C ALA A 233 -28.74 12.50 -0.33
N SER A 234 -27.41 12.54 -0.36
CA SER A 234 -26.63 13.75 -0.10
C SER A 234 -25.29 13.70 -0.82
N ALA A 235 -24.84 14.82 -1.38
CA ALA A 235 -23.54 14.96 -2.01
C ALA A 235 -22.94 16.33 -1.72
N GLY A 236 -21.67 16.34 -1.32
CA GLY A 236 -20.89 17.56 -1.17
C GLY A 236 -19.91 17.75 -2.34
N THR A 237 -19.64 18.99 -2.70
CA THR A 237 -18.65 19.38 -3.70
C THR A 237 -17.83 20.53 -3.14
N LEU A 238 -16.74 20.89 -3.80
CA LEU A 238 -16.02 22.12 -3.43
C LEU A 238 -16.86 23.39 -3.60
N ASN A 239 -17.95 23.35 -4.38
CA ASN A 239 -18.81 24.52 -4.61
C ASN A 239 -20.09 24.51 -3.77
N GLY A 240 -20.30 23.55 -2.87
CA GLY A 240 -21.51 23.47 -2.06
C GLY A 240 -22.03 22.03 -1.92
N PHE A 241 -23.34 21.84 -1.81
CA PHE A 241 -23.93 20.52 -1.58
C PHE A 241 -25.35 20.39 -2.12
N ASN A 242 -25.77 19.14 -2.32
CA ASN A 242 -27.14 18.73 -2.59
C ASN A 242 -27.59 17.75 -1.51
N VAL A 243 -28.85 17.84 -1.10
CA VAL A 243 -29.47 16.88 -0.17
C VAL A 243 -30.94 16.65 -0.54
N GLU A 244 -31.35 15.39 -0.48
CA GLU A 244 -32.72 14.95 -0.71
C GLU A 244 -33.28 14.37 0.59
N LEU A 245 -34.38 14.95 1.07
CA LEU A 245 -35.14 14.44 2.21
C LEU A 245 -36.39 13.73 1.71
N GLU A 246 -36.52 12.44 1.97
CA GLU A 246 -37.73 11.69 1.65
C GLU A 246 -38.68 11.69 2.86
N ASN A 247 -39.98 11.83 2.59
CA ASN A 247 -41.01 11.80 3.63
C ASN A 247 -41.06 10.43 4.33
N GLY A 248 -41.41 10.45 5.61
CA GLY A 248 -41.73 9.23 6.34
C GLY A 248 -43.19 8.82 6.15
N SER A 249 -43.54 7.60 6.56
CA SER A 249 -44.91 7.08 6.52
C SER A 249 -45.88 7.83 7.43
N ARG A 250 -45.39 8.51 8.47
CA ARG A 250 -46.22 9.21 9.45
C ARG A 250 -46.12 10.73 9.34
N ALA A 251 -45.00 11.27 8.87
CA ALA A 251 -44.79 12.70 8.74
C ALA A 251 -44.02 13.06 7.47
N SER A 252 -44.33 14.23 6.92
CA SER A 252 -43.67 14.80 5.75
C SER A 252 -42.94 16.10 6.09
N VAL A 253 -41.97 16.46 5.26
CA VAL A 253 -41.19 17.71 5.40
C VAL A 253 -42.10 18.92 5.17
N ASN A 254 -42.16 19.82 6.15
CA ASN A 254 -42.75 21.15 6.02
C ASN A 254 -41.67 22.20 5.78
N GLN A 255 -41.69 22.79 4.57
CA GLN A 255 -40.69 23.76 4.12
C GLN A 255 -40.77 25.11 4.83
N ALA A 256 -41.91 25.48 5.42
CA ALA A 256 -42.12 26.80 6.03
C ALA A 256 -41.24 27.07 7.26
N GLY A 257 -40.55 26.04 7.79
CA GLY A 257 -39.59 26.15 8.88
C GLY A 257 -38.20 25.60 8.54
N LEU A 258 -37.86 25.52 7.25
CA LEU A 258 -36.61 24.93 6.79
C LEU A 258 -35.42 25.87 7.04
N VAL A 259 -34.45 25.41 7.83
CA VAL A 259 -33.18 26.09 8.11
C VAL A 259 -32.04 25.17 7.75
N VAL A 260 -31.21 25.59 6.79
CA VAL A 260 -30.02 24.86 6.39
C VAL A 260 -28.80 25.54 6.99
N ARG A 261 -27.87 24.75 7.53
CA ARG A 261 -26.61 25.25 8.06
C ARG A 261 -25.44 24.49 7.46
N LEU A 262 -24.37 25.20 7.17
CA LEU A 262 -23.06 24.65 6.83
C LEU A 262 -22.10 25.01 7.97
N ASN A 263 -21.50 23.99 8.60
CA ASN A 263 -20.62 24.13 9.77
C ASN A 263 -21.28 24.96 10.90
N GLY A 264 -22.56 24.70 11.16
CA GLY A 264 -23.37 25.40 12.17
C GLY A 264 -23.86 26.80 11.76
N THR A 265 -23.33 27.37 10.67
CA THR A 265 -23.71 28.70 10.17
C THR A 265 -24.89 28.60 9.21
N PRO A 266 -25.99 29.34 9.41
CA PRO A 266 -27.12 29.37 8.47
C PRO A 266 -26.68 29.76 7.06
N VAL A 267 -27.16 29.01 6.07
CA VAL A 267 -26.95 29.29 4.64
C VAL A 267 -28.30 29.33 3.91
N THR A 268 -28.39 30.16 2.87
CA THR A 268 -29.58 30.24 2.03
C THR A 268 -29.46 29.25 0.87
N PRO A 269 -30.33 28.23 0.76
CA PRO A 269 -30.32 27.32 -0.38
C PRO A 269 -30.56 28.05 -1.70
N GLY A 270 -29.89 27.60 -2.76
CA GLY A 270 -30.13 28.08 -4.12
C GLY A 270 -31.43 27.52 -4.72
N SER A 271 -31.83 26.31 -4.30
CA SER A 271 -33.16 25.76 -4.61
C SER A 271 -33.67 24.87 -3.46
N VAL A 272 -35.00 24.87 -3.30
CA VAL A 272 -35.75 23.90 -2.51
C VAL A 272 -36.95 23.48 -3.34
N THR A 273 -37.04 22.20 -3.70
CA THR A 273 -38.17 21.64 -4.45
C THR A 273 -38.76 20.47 -3.71
N GLN A 274 -40.06 20.22 -3.90
CA GLN A 274 -40.71 19.03 -3.37
C GLN A 274 -41.57 18.38 -4.43
N ALA A 275 -41.27 17.12 -4.74
CA ALA A 275 -41.97 16.32 -5.73
C ALA A 275 -41.95 14.86 -5.30
N ASN A 276 -43.05 14.14 -5.52
CA ASN A 276 -43.17 12.70 -5.25
C ASN A 276 -42.70 12.28 -3.84
N GLY A 277 -42.94 13.12 -2.83
CA GLY A 277 -42.55 12.83 -1.45
C GLY A 277 -41.08 13.12 -1.11
N VAL A 278 -40.28 13.64 -2.04
CA VAL A 278 -38.89 14.04 -1.83
C VAL A 278 -38.79 15.55 -1.81
N THR A 279 -38.06 16.10 -0.84
CA THR A 279 -37.65 17.50 -0.76
C THR A 279 -36.18 17.62 -1.12
N ALA A 280 -35.87 18.14 -2.30
CA ALA A 280 -34.50 18.34 -2.77
C ALA A 280 -34.03 19.77 -2.47
N ILE A 281 -32.82 19.89 -1.92
CA ILE A 281 -32.22 21.15 -1.49
C ILE A 281 -30.84 21.23 -2.13
N SER A 282 -30.55 22.34 -2.82
CA SER A 282 -29.22 22.63 -3.34
C SER A 282 -28.68 23.92 -2.73
N TYR A 283 -27.38 23.93 -2.46
CA TYR A 283 -26.66 25.10 -1.99
C TYR A 283 -25.37 25.25 -2.78
N THR A 284 -25.10 26.48 -3.24
CA THR A 284 -23.85 26.87 -3.89
C THR A 284 -23.15 27.92 -3.04
N ALA A 285 -21.92 27.65 -2.63
CA ALA A 285 -21.07 28.59 -1.92
C ALA A 285 -20.61 29.72 -2.87
N GLY A 286 -20.49 30.94 -2.35
CA GLY A 286 -20.03 32.09 -3.15
C GLY A 286 -18.56 31.98 -3.60
N THR A 287 -17.77 31.14 -2.93
CA THR A 287 -16.41 30.76 -3.29
C THR A 287 -16.23 29.28 -2.99
N PRO A 288 -15.31 28.57 -3.67
CA PRO A 288 -14.97 27.21 -3.29
C PRO A 288 -14.69 27.08 -1.79
N LEU A 289 -15.28 26.06 -1.18
CA LEU A 289 -15.02 25.67 0.20
C LEU A 289 -13.55 25.26 0.35
N PRO A 290 -12.92 25.43 1.53
CA PRO A 290 -11.50 25.18 1.68
C PRO A 290 -11.08 23.75 1.29
N SER A 291 -10.00 23.62 0.52
CA SER A 291 -9.37 22.36 0.10
C SER A 291 -9.16 21.40 1.28
N GLY A 292 -9.61 20.14 1.14
CA GLY A 292 -9.48 19.10 2.17
C GLY A 292 -10.33 19.30 3.44
N SER A 293 -11.17 20.35 3.51
CA SER A 293 -11.95 20.63 4.71
C SER A 293 -13.09 19.61 4.91
N THR A 294 -13.27 19.17 6.15
CA THR A 294 -14.47 18.45 6.58
C THR A 294 -15.58 19.46 6.87
N ASN A 295 -16.74 19.25 6.27
CA ASN A 295 -17.89 20.13 6.35
C ASN A 295 -19.12 19.36 6.82
N THR A 296 -19.86 19.94 7.76
CA THR A 296 -21.10 19.38 8.31
C THR A 296 -22.29 20.19 7.83
N VAL A 297 -23.27 19.53 7.22
CA VAL A 297 -24.55 20.13 6.81
C VAL A 297 -25.64 19.66 7.75
N SER A 298 -26.40 20.60 8.31
CA SER A 298 -27.61 20.29 9.06
C SER A 298 -28.84 20.93 8.40
N VAL A 299 -29.88 20.15 8.20
CA VAL A 299 -31.19 20.61 7.69
C VAL A 299 -32.22 20.44 8.80
N GLU A 300 -32.64 21.54 9.39
CA GLU A 300 -33.75 21.62 10.34
C GLU A 300 -35.03 21.97 9.57
N TYR A 301 -36.15 21.30 9.86
CA TYR A 301 -37.41 21.52 9.17
C TYR A 301 -38.61 21.17 10.07
N GLY A 302 -39.78 21.71 9.74
CA GLY A 302 -41.03 21.35 10.43
C GLY A 302 -41.57 20.00 9.95
N LEU A 303 -42.35 19.34 10.79
CA LEU A 303 -43.09 18.12 10.41
C LEU A 303 -44.56 18.44 10.11
N SER A 304 -45.17 17.73 9.16
CA SER A 304 -46.61 17.88 8.86
C SER A 304 -47.53 17.48 10.03
N THR A 305 -47.01 16.70 10.98
CA THR A 305 -47.69 16.32 12.22
C THR A 305 -47.46 17.30 13.38
N GLY A 306 -46.67 18.36 13.17
CA GLY A 306 -46.24 19.32 14.18
C GLY A 306 -44.90 18.96 14.83
N GLY A 307 -44.17 19.97 15.30
CA GLY A 307 -42.78 19.85 15.80
C GLY A 307 -41.72 20.07 14.71
N THR A 308 -40.45 19.93 15.08
CA THR A 308 -39.31 20.04 14.17
C THR A 308 -38.47 18.78 14.19
N ALA A 309 -37.80 18.51 13.07
CA ALA A 309 -36.80 17.48 12.93
C ALA A 309 -35.51 18.08 12.35
N THR A 310 -34.39 17.40 12.58
CA THR A 310 -33.10 17.82 12.04
C THR A 310 -32.36 16.60 11.50
N ASN A 311 -31.89 16.71 10.27
CA ASN A 311 -31.01 15.75 9.65
C ASN A 311 -29.62 16.36 9.46
N THR A 312 -28.57 15.56 9.62
CA THR A 312 -27.18 16.01 9.51
C THR A 312 -26.37 15.04 8.66
N PHE A 313 -25.48 15.55 7.82
CA PHE A 313 -24.49 14.76 7.08
C PHE A 313 -23.17 15.52 6.94
N ASP A 314 -22.08 14.77 6.78
CA ASP A 314 -20.74 15.33 6.60
C ASP A 314 -20.23 15.05 5.18
N PHE A 315 -19.40 15.95 4.67
CA PHE A 315 -18.63 15.73 3.45
C PHE A 315 -17.23 16.34 3.56
N ILE A 316 -16.30 15.84 2.75
CA ILE A 316 -14.95 16.39 2.65
C ILE A 316 -14.84 17.06 1.28
N VAL A 317 -14.31 18.28 1.26
CA VAL A 317 -13.98 18.97 0.03
C VAL A 317 -12.75 18.34 -0.58
N GLU A 318 -12.83 17.99 -1.86
CA GLU A 318 -11.70 17.46 -2.61
C GLU A 318 -10.48 18.40 -2.54
N TYR A 319 -9.29 17.83 -2.54
CA TYR A 319 -8.07 18.63 -2.55
C TYR A 319 -7.95 19.40 -3.87
N TYR A 320 -7.68 20.69 -3.77
CA TYR A 320 -7.27 21.53 -4.89
C TYR A 320 -6.08 22.40 -4.51
N ALA A 321 -5.18 22.60 -5.46
CA ALA A 321 -4.09 23.56 -5.35
C ALA A 321 -4.61 24.98 -5.63
N THR A 322 -3.96 26.01 -5.06
CA THR A 322 -4.30 27.41 -5.33
C THR A 322 -3.12 28.12 -5.97
N LEU A 323 -3.38 28.77 -7.10
CA LEU A 323 -2.44 29.61 -7.81
C LEU A 323 -2.82 31.08 -7.65
N THR A 324 -1.83 31.91 -7.37
CA THR A 324 -1.95 33.36 -7.22
C THR A 324 -0.92 34.04 -8.12
N ALA A 325 -0.94 35.37 -8.19
CA ALA A 325 0.06 36.15 -8.92
C ALA A 325 1.51 35.78 -8.55
N ALA A 326 1.77 35.28 -7.33
CA ALA A 326 3.11 34.85 -6.88
C ALA A 326 3.66 33.63 -7.64
N GLN A 327 2.80 32.80 -8.23
CA GLN A 327 3.20 31.66 -9.08
C GLN A 327 3.20 31.99 -10.57
N SER A 328 2.79 33.20 -10.95
CA SER A 328 2.74 33.64 -12.34
C SER A 328 3.98 34.45 -12.73
N VAL A 329 4.20 34.60 -14.03
CA VAL A 329 5.22 35.49 -14.59
C VAL A 329 4.58 36.56 -15.49
N PRO A 330 5.18 37.75 -15.62
CA PRO A 330 4.69 38.75 -16.56
C PRO A 330 4.74 38.24 -18.01
N ALA A 331 3.75 38.58 -18.83
CA ALA A 331 3.71 38.15 -20.23
C ALA A 331 4.96 38.55 -21.04
N ALA A 332 5.59 39.69 -20.72
CA ALA A 332 6.84 40.13 -21.36
C ALA A 332 8.05 39.22 -21.06
N SER A 333 7.97 38.36 -20.03
CA SER A 333 9.00 37.38 -19.69
C SER A 333 8.79 36.02 -20.37
N VAL A 334 7.77 35.88 -21.22
CA VAL A 334 7.43 34.64 -21.94
C VAL A 334 7.46 34.89 -23.43
N ASN A 335 8.04 33.96 -24.19
CA ASN A 335 7.97 34.01 -25.64
C ASN A 335 6.61 33.50 -26.11
N THR A 336 5.61 34.39 -26.18
CA THR A 336 4.24 34.02 -26.58
C THR A 336 4.09 33.57 -28.04
N ALA A 337 5.16 33.68 -28.84
CA ALA A 337 5.21 33.14 -30.21
C ALA A 337 5.66 31.67 -30.24
N ALA A 338 6.34 31.18 -29.20
CA ALA A 338 6.73 29.77 -29.09
C ALA A 338 5.57 28.96 -28.51
N SER A 339 4.76 28.33 -29.37
CA SER A 339 3.65 27.45 -28.97
C SER A 339 4.16 26.15 -28.33
N GLY A 340 3.41 25.61 -27.36
CA GLY A 340 3.62 24.26 -26.85
C GLY A 340 4.46 24.17 -25.58
N PHE A 341 5.24 23.10 -25.48
CA PHE A 341 6.07 22.70 -24.35
C PHE A 341 7.49 22.38 -24.81
N THR A 342 8.45 22.46 -23.90
CA THR A 342 9.73 21.75 -24.06
C THR A 342 9.66 20.42 -23.34
N ALA A 343 10.31 19.40 -23.87
CA ALA A 343 10.39 18.07 -23.27
C ALA A 343 11.83 17.55 -23.26
N ARG A 344 12.37 17.23 -22.07
CA ARG A 344 13.66 16.56 -21.89
C ARG A 344 13.40 15.10 -21.53
N VAL A 345 13.86 14.19 -22.39
CA VAL A 345 13.66 12.74 -22.22
C VAL A 345 14.96 12.10 -21.74
N ALA A 346 14.84 11.21 -20.76
CA ALA A 346 15.92 10.37 -20.28
C ALA A 346 15.48 8.91 -20.34
N GLN A 347 16.36 8.04 -20.83
CA GLN A 347 16.16 6.60 -20.86
C GLN A 347 17.39 5.93 -20.28
N PHE A 348 17.17 5.00 -19.36
CA PHE A 348 18.24 4.19 -18.77
C PHE A 348 18.16 2.75 -19.27
N ARG A 349 19.26 1.99 -19.10
CA ARG A 349 19.35 0.61 -19.59
C ARG A 349 18.51 -0.34 -18.77
N THR A 350 17.94 -1.33 -19.44
CA THR A 350 17.41 -2.57 -18.84
C THR A 350 18.50 -3.42 -18.18
N THR A 351 19.76 -3.31 -18.64
CA THR A 351 20.91 -4.09 -18.13
C THR A 351 21.66 -3.43 -16.95
N ALA A 352 21.21 -2.26 -16.46
CA ALA A 352 21.81 -1.59 -15.29
C ALA A 352 21.36 -2.24 -13.96
N MET A 353 21.48 -3.56 -13.87
CA MET A 353 21.55 -4.43 -12.68
C MET A 353 20.62 -4.17 -11.50
N TRP A 354 19.50 -3.44 -11.64
CA TRP A 354 18.41 -3.63 -10.68
C TRP A 354 18.00 -5.11 -10.71
N PRO A 355 17.51 -5.70 -9.61
CA PRO A 355 17.10 -7.12 -9.56
C PRO A 355 16.03 -7.54 -10.60
N GLY A 356 15.60 -6.64 -11.50
CA GLY A 356 14.89 -6.90 -12.75
C GLY A 356 15.24 -5.83 -13.81
N ASN A 357 14.67 -5.96 -15.01
CA ASN A 357 14.92 -5.01 -16.13
C ASN A 357 14.30 -3.62 -15.90
N ASP A 358 13.43 -3.48 -14.90
CA ASP A 358 12.54 -2.33 -14.72
C ASP A 358 13.01 -1.44 -13.57
N LEU A 359 13.06 -0.13 -13.79
CA LEU A 359 13.31 0.86 -12.75
C LEU A 359 12.05 1.11 -11.92
N PRO A 360 12.17 1.32 -10.60
CA PRO A 360 11.01 1.54 -9.76
C PRO A 360 10.27 2.82 -10.12
N ASN A 361 8.94 2.71 -10.14
CA ASN A 361 8.02 3.78 -10.46
C ASN A 361 7.83 4.74 -9.29
N THR A 362 8.79 5.65 -9.12
CA THR A 362 8.71 6.73 -8.14
C THR A 362 9.10 8.10 -8.73
N ILE A 363 8.44 9.15 -8.24
CA ILE A 363 8.78 10.55 -8.51
C ILE A 363 10.24 10.82 -8.18
N ARG A 364 10.73 10.28 -7.05
CA ARG A 364 12.11 10.47 -6.62
C ARG A 364 13.10 9.91 -7.65
N ARG A 365 12.89 8.66 -8.08
CA ARG A 365 13.71 8.02 -9.12
C ARG A 365 13.71 8.86 -10.39
N ALA A 366 12.55 9.35 -10.82
CA ALA A 366 12.43 10.18 -12.02
C ALA A 366 13.20 11.50 -11.91
N GLU A 367 13.09 12.19 -10.77
CA GLU A 367 13.86 13.41 -10.48
C GLU A 367 15.38 13.13 -10.49
N GLU A 368 15.83 12.04 -9.86
CA GLU A 368 17.24 11.63 -9.82
C GLU A 368 17.78 11.24 -11.21
N GLN A 369 16.97 10.57 -12.03
CA GLN A 369 17.25 10.21 -13.41
C GLN A 369 17.40 11.45 -14.30
N LEU A 370 16.44 12.37 -14.25
CA LEU A 370 16.46 13.63 -15.00
C LEU A 370 17.60 14.55 -14.54
N ALA A 371 17.97 14.50 -13.26
CA ALA A 371 19.10 15.25 -12.71
C ALA A 371 20.47 14.61 -13.00
N GLY A 372 20.52 13.39 -13.53
CA GLY A 372 21.76 12.63 -13.73
C GLY A 372 22.53 12.40 -12.43
N ILE A 373 21.82 12.11 -11.34
CA ILE A 373 22.41 11.71 -10.04
C ILE A 373 22.08 10.28 -9.66
N LEU A 374 21.20 9.61 -10.41
CA LEU A 374 21.00 8.18 -10.20
C LEU A 374 22.34 7.45 -10.41
N ILE A 375 22.77 6.70 -9.40
CA ILE A 375 24.03 5.97 -9.40
C ILE A 375 23.76 4.54 -9.83
N ASP A 376 24.55 4.06 -10.79
CA ASP A 376 24.69 2.65 -11.11
C ASP A 376 25.39 1.97 -9.92
N PRO A 377 24.68 1.11 -9.19
CA PRO A 377 25.19 0.48 -7.98
C PRO A 377 26.27 -0.58 -8.25
N THR A 378 26.37 -1.09 -9.48
CA THR A 378 27.43 -2.02 -9.89
C THR A 378 28.74 -1.28 -10.15
N THR A 379 28.68 -0.13 -10.81
CA THR A 379 29.89 0.65 -11.16
C THR A 379 30.22 1.75 -10.16
N GLY A 380 29.28 2.14 -9.31
CA GLY A 380 29.38 3.27 -8.39
C GLY A 380 29.44 4.64 -9.11
N ARG A 381 28.99 4.72 -10.37
CA ARG A 381 29.03 5.92 -11.21
C ARG A 381 27.63 6.38 -11.58
N ALA A 382 27.47 7.64 -11.99
CA ALA A 382 26.18 8.11 -12.51
C ALA A 382 25.75 7.28 -13.75
N VAL A 383 24.48 6.91 -13.81
CA VAL A 383 23.91 6.16 -14.94
C VAL A 383 23.94 7.04 -16.20
N THR A 384 24.30 6.44 -17.33
CA THR A 384 24.29 7.11 -18.64
C THR A 384 22.85 7.25 -19.15
N ASN A 385 22.48 8.45 -19.62
CA ASN A 385 21.25 8.65 -20.38
C ASN A 385 21.43 8.17 -21.84
N TYR A 386 20.60 7.23 -22.28
CA TYR A 386 20.59 6.68 -23.65
C TYR A 386 19.55 7.31 -24.55
N ALA A 387 18.61 8.11 -24.04
CA ALA A 387 17.66 8.80 -24.90
C ALA A 387 18.40 9.70 -25.90
N VAL A 388 17.93 9.71 -27.15
CA VAL A 388 18.49 10.62 -28.15
C VAL A 388 18.20 12.06 -27.70
N PRO A 389 19.21 12.94 -27.59
CA PRO A 389 18.98 14.32 -27.15
C PRO A 389 18.21 15.11 -28.20
N GLY A 390 17.23 15.90 -27.76
CA GLY A 390 16.45 16.76 -28.64
C GLY A 390 17.27 17.91 -29.26
N PRO A 391 16.85 18.44 -30.42
CA PRO A 391 17.63 19.43 -31.18
C PRO A 391 17.74 20.80 -30.49
N ASN A 392 16.89 21.10 -29.51
CA ASN A 392 16.87 22.38 -28.80
C ASN A 392 17.69 22.31 -27.50
N GLY A 393 19.00 22.10 -27.62
CA GLY A 393 19.90 22.02 -26.46
C GLY A 393 19.63 20.80 -25.57
N GLY A 394 19.21 19.68 -26.16
CA GLY A 394 18.85 18.44 -25.47
C GLY A 394 17.35 18.23 -25.25
N ALA A 395 16.51 19.26 -25.51
CA ALA A 395 15.06 19.16 -25.40
C ALA A 395 14.37 19.10 -26.78
N TYR A 396 13.17 18.51 -26.81
CA TYR A 396 12.21 18.58 -27.91
C TYR A 396 11.21 19.71 -27.67
N VAL A 397 10.65 20.29 -28.73
CA VAL A 397 9.51 21.21 -28.64
C VAL A 397 8.28 20.51 -29.18
N VAL A 398 7.21 20.45 -28.39
CA VAL A 398 5.97 19.73 -28.75
C VAL A 398 4.74 20.59 -28.54
N GLU A 399 3.78 20.49 -29.44
CA GLU A 399 2.56 21.31 -29.41
C GLU A 399 1.60 20.88 -28.30
N THR A 400 1.38 19.58 -28.15
CA THR A 400 0.54 18.96 -27.12
C THR A 400 1.27 17.74 -26.54
N ILE A 401 0.88 17.34 -25.33
CA ILE A 401 1.38 16.10 -24.69
C ILE A 401 0.32 15.02 -24.94
N ASN A 402 0.59 14.14 -25.90
CA ASN A 402 -0.23 12.99 -26.27
C ASN A 402 0.69 11.91 -26.85
N TRP A 403 1.41 11.21 -25.98
CA TRP A 403 2.47 10.27 -26.38
C TRP A 403 2.18 8.85 -25.92
N ASN A 404 2.65 7.90 -26.73
CA ASN A 404 2.57 6.48 -26.45
C ASN A 404 3.78 5.78 -27.10
N GLN A 405 4.43 4.89 -26.35
CA GLN A 405 5.58 4.14 -26.83
C GLN A 405 5.26 3.23 -27.99
N GLU A 406 4.02 2.75 -28.11
CA GLU A 406 3.65 1.79 -29.15
C GLU A 406 3.69 2.43 -30.55
N MET A 407 3.81 3.76 -30.61
CA MET A 407 4.01 4.54 -31.84
C MET A 407 5.49 4.69 -32.23
N ASN A 408 6.43 4.26 -31.38
CA ASN A 408 7.86 4.24 -31.65
C ASN A 408 8.28 3.00 -32.46
N ASP A 409 9.48 3.04 -33.05
CA ASP A 409 10.10 1.87 -33.66
C ASP A 409 10.27 0.76 -32.62
N GLY A 410 9.72 -0.43 -32.87
CA GLY A 410 9.66 -1.54 -31.90
C GLY A 410 8.31 -1.69 -31.21
N GLY A 411 7.45 -0.68 -31.28
CA GLY A 411 6.07 -0.73 -30.81
C GLY A 411 5.11 -1.43 -31.80
N ASN A 412 3.90 -1.73 -31.33
CA ASN A 412 2.87 -2.46 -32.08
C ASN A 412 1.81 -1.55 -32.74
N SER A 413 1.97 -0.23 -32.67
CA SER A 413 1.05 0.80 -33.20
C SER A 413 -0.34 0.86 -32.53
N THR A 414 -0.49 0.33 -31.32
CA THR A 414 -1.74 0.44 -30.55
C THR A 414 -1.76 1.76 -29.77
N GLU A 415 -2.76 2.60 -30.04
CA GLU A 415 -2.98 3.86 -29.30
C GLU A 415 -3.55 3.60 -27.89
N ALA A 416 -3.28 4.50 -26.95
CA ALA A 416 -3.66 4.43 -25.54
C ALA A 416 -4.27 5.76 -25.07
N GLY A 417 -4.76 5.81 -23.82
CA GLY A 417 -5.32 7.05 -23.26
C GLY A 417 -6.68 7.49 -23.83
N ASN A 418 -7.03 8.75 -23.62
CA ASN A 418 -8.30 9.37 -24.00
C ASN A 418 -8.31 9.96 -25.42
N PHE A 419 -7.15 10.29 -25.97
CA PHE A 419 -6.99 11.02 -27.23
C PHE A 419 -6.32 10.11 -28.25
N GLN A 420 -7.11 9.58 -29.17
CA GLN A 420 -6.66 8.58 -30.15
C GLN A 420 -7.18 8.94 -31.54
N THR A 421 -6.80 8.18 -32.56
CA THR A 421 -7.42 8.29 -33.89
C THR A 421 -8.94 8.13 -33.81
N SER A 422 -9.43 7.29 -32.89
CA SER A 422 -10.86 7.01 -32.66
C SER A 422 -11.61 8.07 -31.84
N SER A 423 -10.92 9.05 -31.23
CA SER A 423 -11.58 10.09 -30.42
C SER A 423 -12.29 11.16 -31.27
N ASP A 424 -13.15 11.97 -30.64
CA ASP A 424 -13.80 13.13 -31.28
C ASP A 424 -13.47 14.44 -30.52
N PRO A 425 -12.68 15.36 -31.10
CA PRO A 425 -12.01 15.24 -32.40
C PRO A 425 -10.93 14.14 -32.39
N SER A 426 -10.60 13.62 -33.58
CA SER A 426 -9.52 12.64 -33.75
C SER A 426 -8.19 13.26 -33.36
N LYS A 427 -7.45 12.59 -32.47
CA LYS A 427 -6.17 13.02 -31.92
C LYS A 427 -5.22 11.83 -31.82
N PRO A 428 -4.57 11.43 -32.92
CA PRO A 428 -3.69 10.27 -32.89
C PRO A 428 -2.54 10.42 -31.89
N ASP A 429 -2.09 9.31 -31.31
CA ASP A 429 -0.91 9.28 -30.45
C ASP A 429 0.35 9.60 -31.25
N ALA A 430 1.29 10.30 -30.60
CA ALA A 430 2.64 10.49 -31.13
C ALA A 430 3.64 9.57 -30.44
N ALA A 431 4.69 9.19 -31.17
CA ALA A 431 5.84 8.49 -30.61
C ALA A 431 6.54 9.34 -29.53
N ILE A 432 7.06 8.69 -28.49
CA ILE A 432 7.86 9.33 -27.45
C ILE A 432 9.19 9.79 -28.08
N PRO A 433 9.50 11.09 -28.12
CA PRO A 433 10.70 11.57 -28.78
C PRO A 433 11.99 11.05 -28.15
N GLY A 434 12.90 10.56 -28.99
CA GLY A 434 14.22 10.09 -28.56
C GLY A 434 14.26 8.64 -28.07
N ILE A 435 13.15 7.91 -28.22
CA ILE A 435 12.99 6.48 -27.94
C ILE A 435 12.73 5.72 -29.27
N PRO A 436 13.23 4.49 -29.47
CA PRO A 436 14.28 3.84 -28.68
C PRO A 436 15.55 4.70 -28.59
N GLY A 437 16.23 4.64 -27.45
CA GLY A 437 17.50 5.32 -27.24
C GLY A 437 18.66 4.71 -28.02
N THR A 438 19.87 5.24 -27.81
CA THR A 438 21.10 4.81 -28.49
C THR A 438 21.81 3.67 -27.76
N GLU A 439 21.09 2.73 -27.15
CA GLU A 439 21.73 1.65 -26.40
C GLU A 439 22.56 0.74 -27.34
N PRO A 440 23.84 0.45 -27.00
CA PRO A 440 24.68 -0.47 -27.78
C PRO A 440 24.28 -1.95 -27.68
N ASP A 441 23.63 -2.36 -26.59
CA ASP A 441 23.23 -3.75 -26.34
C ASP A 441 21.80 -4.02 -26.82
N GLN A 442 21.68 -4.25 -28.12
CA GLN A 442 20.40 -4.50 -28.81
C GLN A 442 19.87 -5.94 -28.57
N THR A 443 20.34 -6.64 -27.54
CA THR A 443 19.88 -8.01 -27.23
C THR A 443 18.68 -8.05 -26.29
N SER A 444 18.36 -6.94 -25.62
CA SER A 444 17.13 -6.78 -24.85
C SER A 444 15.94 -6.62 -25.79
N THR A 445 14.82 -7.32 -25.51
CA THR A 445 13.54 -7.14 -26.22
C THR A 445 12.79 -5.90 -25.77
N ASP A 446 13.40 -5.11 -24.89
CA ASP A 446 12.79 -4.01 -24.16
C ASP A 446 13.69 -2.76 -24.32
N LEU A 447 13.48 -2.08 -25.43
CA LEU A 447 14.17 -0.83 -25.79
C LEU A 447 13.27 0.40 -25.58
N LEU A 448 12.08 0.20 -25.01
CA LEU A 448 11.05 1.23 -24.86
C LEU A 448 10.84 1.63 -23.39
N ASP A 449 11.34 0.84 -22.43
CA ASP A 449 11.06 1.10 -21.02
C ASP A 449 12.13 2.00 -20.36
N ASN A 450 12.00 2.18 -19.04
CA ASN A 450 12.91 2.91 -18.16
C ASN A 450 13.00 4.41 -18.48
N ILE A 451 11.87 5.00 -18.84
CA ILE A 451 11.80 6.41 -19.26
C ILE A 451 11.52 7.33 -18.07
N ALA A 452 12.15 8.51 -18.09
CA ALA A 452 11.66 9.68 -17.37
C ALA A 452 11.69 10.89 -18.30
N THR A 453 10.62 11.69 -18.29
CA THR A 453 10.51 12.91 -19.09
C THR A 453 10.16 14.10 -18.21
N GLU A 454 10.80 15.23 -18.46
CA GLU A 454 10.37 16.53 -17.95
C GLU A 454 9.77 17.36 -19.08
N PHE A 455 8.54 17.83 -18.88
CA PHE A 455 7.90 18.85 -19.70
C PHE A 455 7.88 20.18 -18.96
N VAL A 456 8.26 21.25 -19.65
CA VAL A 456 8.11 22.63 -19.17
C VAL A 456 7.25 23.42 -20.15
N GLY A 457 6.24 24.10 -19.61
CA GLY A 457 5.34 24.96 -20.38
C GLY A 457 4.83 26.15 -19.56
N TYR A 458 4.30 27.15 -20.25
CA TYR A 458 3.83 28.40 -19.64
C TYR A 458 2.33 28.56 -19.93
N LEU A 459 1.48 28.17 -18.98
CA LEU A 459 0.02 28.11 -19.19
C LEU A 459 -0.63 29.47 -18.98
N GLN A 460 -1.40 29.94 -19.96
CA GLN A 460 -2.19 31.16 -19.84
C GLN A 460 -3.53 30.86 -19.16
N LEU A 461 -3.70 31.27 -17.90
CA LEU A 461 -4.87 30.97 -17.08
C LEU A 461 -5.64 32.24 -16.70
N GLN A 462 -6.95 32.11 -16.55
CA GLN A 462 -7.86 33.14 -16.04
C GLN A 462 -8.29 32.80 -14.60
N PRO A 463 -8.82 33.74 -13.81
CA PRO A 463 -9.39 33.42 -12.51
C PRO A 463 -10.52 32.42 -12.67
N GLY A 464 -10.50 31.36 -11.87
CA GLY A 464 -11.46 30.29 -11.99
C GLY A 464 -11.01 28.99 -11.36
N LEU A 465 -11.90 28.02 -11.41
CA LEU A 465 -11.63 26.65 -11.02
C LEU A 465 -11.42 25.81 -12.27
N TYR A 466 -10.24 25.22 -12.39
CA TYR A 466 -9.88 24.32 -13.48
C TYR A 466 -9.88 22.89 -12.96
N ARG A 467 -10.35 21.96 -13.80
CA ARG A 467 -10.11 20.54 -13.61
C ARG A 467 -9.10 20.11 -14.66
N PHE A 468 -7.92 19.72 -14.22
CA PHE A 468 -6.88 19.17 -15.06
C PHE A 468 -6.89 17.65 -14.96
N GLY A 469 -6.33 17.00 -15.97
CA GLY A 469 -6.15 15.56 -16.00
C GLY A 469 -4.81 15.21 -16.61
N VAL A 470 -4.16 14.21 -16.03
CA VAL A 470 -3.02 13.52 -16.62
C VAL A 470 -3.40 12.06 -16.77
N ASN A 471 -3.49 11.59 -18.02
CA ASN A 471 -3.52 10.15 -18.29
C ASN A 471 -2.07 9.69 -18.36
N SER A 472 -1.68 8.66 -17.61
CA SER A 472 -0.32 8.14 -17.71
C SER A 472 -0.21 6.66 -17.40
N ASP A 473 0.83 6.09 -17.98
CA ASP A 473 1.43 4.78 -17.74
C ASP A 473 2.96 5.04 -17.73
N ASP A 474 3.65 5.07 -16.60
CA ASP A 474 3.20 4.83 -15.23
C ASP A 474 2.78 6.13 -14.51
N GLY A 475 3.74 6.83 -13.90
CA GLY A 475 3.50 7.88 -12.90
C GLY A 475 3.89 9.27 -13.36
N PHE A 476 3.45 10.29 -12.61
CA PHE A 476 3.72 11.69 -12.96
C PHE A 476 3.70 12.62 -11.75
N ARG A 477 4.21 13.84 -11.95
CA ARG A 477 4.08 14.96 -11.02
C ARG A 477 3.98 16.27 -11.78
N LEU A 478 2.92 17.05 -11.54
CA LEU A 478 2.73 18.39 -12.08
C LEU A 478 2.91 19.45 -10.98
N THR A 479 3.79 20.41 -11.22
CA THR A 479 4.05 21.55 -10.33
C THR A 479 3.95 22.88 -11.06
N ALA A 480 3.73 23.97 -10.32
CA ALA A 480 3.70 25.32 -10.87
C ALA A 480 4.34 26.36 -9.93
N GLY A 481 5.02 27.33 -10.53
CA GLY A 481 5.66 28.44 -9.83
C GLY A 481 6.28 29.42 -10.80
N ALA A 482 6.67 30.61 -10.31
CA ALA A 482 7.26 31.66 -11.14
C ALA A 482 8.58 31.23 -11.82
N ASP A 483 9.22 30.18 -11.30
CA ASP A 483 10.31 29.43 -11.92
C ASP A 483 9.83 27.98 -12.07
N PRO A 484 9.77 27.40 -13.28
CA PRO A 484 9.33 26.01 -13.46
C PRO A 484 10.22 24.99 -12.74
N HIS A 485 11.46 25.32 -12.43
CA HIS A 485 12.40 24.49 -11.66
C HIS A 485 12.54 24.93 -10.20
N GLY A 486 11.68 25.84 -9.73
CA GLY A 486 11.66 26.27 -8.33
C GLY A 486 11.40 25.11 -7.37
N ALA A 487 12.26 24.94 -6.38
CA ALA A 487 12.10 23.84 -5.41
C ALA A 487 10.83 23.99 -4.58
N GLY A 488 10.37 25.21 -4.34
CA GLY A 488 9.15 25.49 -3.56
C GLY A 488 7.86 25.48 -4.38
N ASN A 489 7.88 24.98 -5.62
CA ASN A 489 6.72 25.02 -6.50
C ASN A 489 5.51 24.31 -5.90
N VAL A 490 4.33 24.85 -6.20
CA VAL A 490 3.04 24.29 -5.74
C VAL A 490 2.78 23.04 -6.55
N GLU A 491 2.57 21.92 -5.87
CA GLU A 491 2.12 20.69 -6.52
C GLU A 491 0.64 20.80 -6.89
N LEU A 492 0.34 20.55 -8.17
CA LEU A 492 -1.01 20.64 -8.72
C LEU A 492 -1.69 19.27 -8.73
N GLY A 493 -0.94 18.23 -9.06
CA GLY A 493 -1.41 16.83 -9.11
C GLY A 493 -0.25 15.87 -9.33
N SER A 494 -0.38 14.64 -8.86
CA SER A 494 0.67 13.62 -8.99
C SER A 494 0.11 12.21 -8.87
N PHE A 495 0.80 11.25 -9.44
CA PHE A 495 0.68 9.83 -9.11
C PHE A 495 2.08 9.23 -8.95
N ASN A 496 2.37 8.71 -7.76
CA ASN A 496 3.68 8.19 -7.38
C ASN A 496 3.63 6.66 -7.25
N GLY A 497 3.73 5.95 -8.37
CA GLY A 497 3.64 4.49 -8.42
C GLY A 497 3.56 3.98 -9.86
N GLY A 498 3.51 2.66 -10.00
CA GLY A 498 3.22 2.01 -11.29
C GLY A 498 1.71 1.87 -11.53
N ARG A 499 1.26 2.08 -12.77
CA ARG A 499 -0.12 1.81 -13.22
C ARG A 499 -0.16 1.75 -14.74
N GLY A 500 -1.06 0.92 -15.28
CA GLY A 500 -1.44 1.05 -16.69
C GLY A 500 -2.14 2.38 -17.00
N SER A 501 -2.21 2.74 -18.29
CA SER A 501 -2.88 3.93 -18.84
C SER A 501 -4.19 4.31 -18.11
N ALA A 502 -4.14 5.34 -17.25
CA ALA A 502 -5.32 5.80 -16.50
C ALA A 502 -5.27 7.29 -16.12
N ASP A 503 -6.45 7.90 -15.98
CA ASP A 503 -6.62 9.32 -15.63
C ASP A 503 -6.36 9.59 -14.14
N SER A 504 -5.58 10.64 -13.87
CA SER A 504 -5.57 11.35 -12.59
C SER A 504 -6.16 12.74 -12.77
N LEU A 505 -7.37 12.94 -12.25
CA LEU A 505 -8.08 14.21 -12.32
C LEU A 505 -7.89 15.01 -11.02
N PHE A 506 -7.62 16.30 -11.13
CA PHE A 506 -7.40 17.17 -9.97
C PHE A 506 -7.86 18.59 -10.25
N TYR A 507 -8.22 19.30 -9.19
CA TYR A 507 -8.69 20.68 -9.26
C TYR A 507 -7.56 21.67 -8.97
N VAL A 508 -7.55 22.78 -9.70
CA VAL A 508 -6.65 23.93 -9.47
C VAL A 508 -7.50 25.20 -9.45
N ARG A 509 -7.41 25.94 -8.35
CA ARG A 509 -8.05 27.25 -8.20
C ARG A 509 -7.06 28.34 -8.59
N VAL A 510 -7.36 29.06 -9.66
CA VAL A 510 -6.59 30.22 -10.10
C VAL A 510 -7.26 31.47 -9.55
N MET A 511 -6.53 32.24 -8.74
CA MET A 511 -7.05 33.48 -8.13
C MET A 511 -6.85 34.68 -9.06
N ASP A 512 -5.73 34.71 -9.78
CA ASP A 512 -5.32 35.85 -10.60
C ASP A 512 -5.09 35.42 -12.05
N ALA A 513 -5.51 36.24 -13.02
CA ALA A 513 -5.17 36.01 -14.42
C ALA A 513 -3.65 36.09 -14.61
N GLY A 514 -3.05 35.19 -15.38
CA GLY A 514 -1.61 35.21 -15.57
C GLY A 514 -1.08 34.10 -16.48
N ILE A 515 0.22 34.13 -16.72
CA ILE A 515 0.94 33.02 -17.35
C ILE A 515 1.71 32.29 -16.25
N TYR A 516 1.41 31.01 -16.08
CA TYR A 516 1.92 30.16 -15.00
C TYR A 516 2.91 29.15 -15.58
N PRO A 517 4.21 29.25 -15.27
CA PRO A 517 5.16 28.21 -15.59
C PRO A 517 4.78 26.92 -14.84
N VAL A 518 4.73 25.82 -15.58
CA VAL A 518 4.46 24.49 -15.06
C VAL A 518 5.57 23.53 -15.45
N ARG A 519 5.83 22.57 -14.56
CA ARG A 519 6.74 21.45 -14.79
C ARG A 519 6.00 20.16 -14.52
N LEU A 520 5.83 19.36 -15.58
CA LEU A 520 5.28 18.00 -15.52
C LEU A 520 6.42 17.02 -15.67
N ILE A 521 6.62 16.17 -14.68
CA ILE A 521 7.47 14.99 -14.81
C ILE A 521 6.57 13.80 -15.08
N TRP A 522 6.95 12.95 -16.01
CA TRP A 522 6.36 11.63 -16.24
C TRP A 522 7.46 10.57 -16.20
N PHE A 523 7.13 9.38 -15.74
CA PHE A 523 8.07 8.27 -15.65
C PHE A 523 7.36 6.94 -15.83
N GLU A 524 8.12 6.00 -16.35
CA GLU A 524 7.74 4.61 -16.56
C GLU A 524 8.95 3.73 -16.19
N GLY A 525 8.65 2.50 -15.77
CA GLY A 525 9.62 1.56 -15.22
C GLY A 525 9.78 0.29 -16.05
N GLY A 526 8.66 -0.33 -16.40
CA GLY A 526 8.58 -1.44 -17.36
C GLY A 526 7.14 -1.60 -17.88
N GLY A 527 6.98 -2.17 -19.08
CA GLY A 527 5.68 -2.54 -19.65
C GLY A 527 5.14 -1.55 -20.69
N GLY A 528 3.95 -1.00 -20.44
CA GLY A 528 3.32 -0.01 -21.33
C GLY A 528 3.73 1.40 -20.93
N ALA A 529 3.77 2.33 -21.88
CA ALA A 529 4.15 3.72 -21.58
C ALA A 529 3.33 4.73 -22.39
N ASN A 530 2.59 5.59 -21.70
CA ASN A 530 1.85 6.69 -22.34
C ASN A 530 1.67 7.89 -21.40
N ILE A 531 1.45 9.07 -21.98
CA ILE A 531 1.21 10.31 -21.24
C ILE A 531 0.33 11.28 -22.05
N GLU A 532 -0.72 11.80 -21.40
CA GLU A 532 -1.58 12.86 -21.92
C GLU A 532 -1.75 13.96 -20.88
N PHE A 533 -1.73 15.23 -21.30
CA PHE A 533 -2.07 16.35 -20.41
C PHE A 533 -3.24 17.16 -20.96
N PHE A 534 -4.33 17.22 -20.19
CA PHE A 534 -5.58 17.82 -20.62
C PHE A 534 -6.28 18.63 -19.52
N SER A 535 -7.24 19.42 -19.95
CA SER A 535 -8.25 20.06 -19.11
C SER A 535 -9.60 19.40 -19.34
N MET A 536 -10.47 19.43 -18.33
CA MET A 536 -11.82 18.88 -18.41
C MET A 536 -12.84 19.92 -17.94
N ASP A 537 -13.91 20.09 -18.72
CA ASP A 537 -15.01 20.99 -18.37
C ASP A 537 -16.06 20.34 -17.45
N ALA A 538 -17.07 21.11 -17.04
CA ALA A 538 -18.13 20.65 -16.15
C ALA A 538 -19.04 19.56 -16.75
N THR A 539 -19.00 19.37 -18.08
CA THR A 539 -19.75 18.32 -18.78
C THR A 539 -18.96 17.02 -18.90
N GLY A 540 -17.67 17.04 -18.53
CA GLY A 540 -16.76 15.91 -18.69
C GLY A 540 -16.01 15.90 -20.03
N LYS A 541 -16.16 16.92 -20.87
CA LYS A 541 -15.40 17.03 -22.12
C LYS A 541 -13.93 17.31 -21.81
N ARG A 542 -13.04 16.47 -22.35
CA ARG A 542 -11.58 16.60 -22.23
C ARG A 542 -11.03 17.36 -23.44
N THR A 543 -10.06 18.23 -23.19
CA THR A 543 -9.33 18.98 -24.22
C THR A 543 -7.86 19.02 -23.87
N LEU A 544 -6.99 18.51 -24.75
CA LEU A 544 -5.54 18.58 -24.61
C LEU A 544 -5.07 20.02 -24.34
N ILE A 545 -4.10 20.18 -23.45
CA ILE A 545 -3.49 21.49 -23.21
C ILE A 545 -2.74 21.92 -24.47
N ASN A 546 -2.93 23.19 -24.84
CA ASN A 546 -2.44 23.84 -26.05
C ASN A 546 -3.03 23.31 -27.38
N ASP A 547 -4.08 22.49 -27.35
CA ASP A 547 -4.90 22.24 -28.55
C ASP A 547 -5.77 23.46 -28.88
N ARG A 548 -5.15 24.49 -29.44
CA ARG A 548 -5.79 25.80 -29.68
C ARG A 548 -6.96 25.71 -30.64
N ALA A 549 -6.96 24.75 -31.56
CA ALA A 549 -8.05 24.53 -32.51
C ALA A 549 -9.32 24.02 -31.82
N ALA A 550 -9.17 23.24 -30.74
CA ALA A 550 -10.29 22.75 -29.92
C ALA A 550 -10.63 23.67 -28.73
N GLY A 551 -9.97 24.82 -28.62
CA GLY A 551 -10.15 25.76 -27.49
C GLY A 551 -9.39 25.37 -26.22
N GLY A 552 -8.33 24.56 -26.35
CA GLY A 552 -7.45 24.19 -25.25
C GLY A 552 -6.72 25.40 -24.64
N ILE A 553 -6.33 25.26 -23.37
CA ILE A 553 -5.58 26.30 -22.64
C ILE A 553 -4.25 26.55 -23.36
N ASN A 554 -3.95 27.80 -23.70
CA ASN A 554 -2.70 28.14 -24.38
C ASN A 554 -1.50 27.80 -23.49
N ALA A 555 -0.52 27.11 -24.08
CA ALA A 555 0.81 26.94 -23.50
C ALA A 555 1.86 27.58 -24.42
N TYR A 556 2.93 28.09 -23.79
CA TYR A 556 4.11 28.55 -24.49
C TYR A 556 5.34 27.74 -24.06
N ALA A 557 6.25 27.48 -24.99
CA ALA A 557 7.35 26.52 -24.77
C ALA A 557 8.60 27.13 -24.12
N SER A 558 8.75 28.46 -24.12
CA SER A 558 9.96 29.12 -23.62
C SER A 558 9.70 30.46 -22.96
N ALA A 559 10.59 30.82 -22.04
CA ALA A 559 10.68 32.19 -21.54
C ALA A 559 11.17 33.14 -22.65
N ALA A 560 11.03 34.44 -22.42
CA ALA A 560 11.67 35.45 -23.24
C ALA A 560 13.20 35.38 -23.07
N ALA A 561 13.94 35.73 -24.13
CA ALA A 561 15.40 35.69 -24.12
C ALA A 561 16.00 36.48 -22.94
N GLY A 562 16.86 35.83 -22.15
CA GLY A 562 17.53 36.44 -21.00
C GLY A 562 16.72 36.46 -19.71
N ALA A 563 15.52 35.88 -19.67
CA ALA A 563 14.68 35.79 -18.47
C ALA A 563 14.95 34.54 -17.60
N ASP A 564 15.72 33.56 -18.10
CA ASP A 564 15.91 32.27 -17.42
C ASP A 564 16.84 32.36 -16.21
N ALA A 565 16.35 31.93 -15.05
CA ALA A 565 17.18 31.63 -13.89
C ALA A 565 18.03 30.37 -14.13
N PRO A 566 19.11 30.15 -13.35
CA PRO A 566 19.80 28.85 -13.36
C PRO A 566 18.82 27.72 -13.00
N ASP A 567 18.87 26.59 -13.73
CA ASP A 567 18.01 25.45 -13.41
C ASP A 567 18.39 24.93 -12.03
N PHE A 568 17.38 24.59 -11.22
CA PHE A 568 17.57 24.12 -9.87
C PHE A 568 16.88 22.77 -9.69
N VAL A 569 17.62 21.76 -9.21
CA VAL A 569 17.06 20.45 -8.88
C VAL A 569 17.55 20.04 -7.50
N VAL A 570 16.64 19.50 -6.69
CA VAL A 570 16.94 19.03 -5.33
C VAL A 570 16.39 17.63 -5.09
N THR A 571 17.17 16.86 -4.35
CA THR A 571 16.78 15.59 -3.76
C THR A 571 17.16 15.63 -2.28
N PRO A 572 16.25 15.35 -1.32
CA PRO A 572 14.82 15.06 -1.51
C PRO A 572 14.04 16.20 -2.16
N TYR A 573 12.99 15.88 -2.91
CA TYR A 573 12.15 16.88 -3.58
C TYR A 573 11.13 17.49 -2.61
N ASN A 574 10.51 18.62 -3.00
CA ASN A 574 9.54 19.29 -2.15
C ASN A 574 8.27 18.46 -1.93
N GLY A 575 7.87 18.29 -0.68
CA GLY A 575 6.75 17.44 -0.28
C GLY A 575 7.09 15.96 -0.19
N GLU A 576 8.34 15.54 -0.48
CA GLU A 576 8.73 14.14 -0.38
C GLU A 576 8.54 13.62 1.06
N THR A 577 7.92 12.45 1.19
CA THR A 577 7.69 11.80 2.48
C THR A 577 8.36 10.44 2.53
N GLY A 578 8.78 10.02 3.71
CA GLY A 578 9.45 8.73 3.85
C GLY A 578 10.93 8.77 3.44
N VAL A 579 11.52 9.98 3.38
CA VAL A 579 12.94 10.19 3.09
C VAL A 579 13.77 9.37 4.08
N TRP A 580 14.70 8.56 3.59
CA TRP A 580 15.49 7.72 4.45
C TRP A 580 16.43 8.57 5.30
N PRO A 581 16.66 8.25 6.58
CA PRO A 581 17.37 9.14 7.49
C PRO A 581 18.86 9.32 7.18
N THR A 582 19.43 8.46 6.33
CA THR A 582 20.81 8.58 5.84
C THR A 582 20.87 9.12 4.41
N ASP A 583 19.76 9.65 3.88
CA ASP A 583 19.74 10.23 2.55
C ASP A 583 20.55 11.52 2.49
N VAL A 584 21.40 11.61 1.46
CA VAL A 584 22.19 12.81 1.16
C VAL A 584 21.27 13.84 0.51
N ILE A 585 21.20 15.03 1.12
CA ILE A 585 20.56 16.18 0.48
C ILE A 585 21.48 16.65 -0.64
N THR A 586 21.00 16.62 -1.88
CA THR A 586 21.73 17.04 -3.07
C THR A 586 21.00 18.19 -3.75
N ALA A 587 21.72 19.23 -4.11
CA ALA A 587 21.23 20.31 -4.97
C ALA A 587 22.14 20.47 -6.19
N LYS A 588 21.57 20.45 -7.38
CA LYS A 588 22.25 20.76 -8.64
C LYS A 588 21.71 22.06 -9.20
N ILE A 589 22.62 22.98 -9.48
CA ILE A 589 22.33 24.31 -10.02
C ILE A 589 23.04 24.44 -11.37
N THR A 590 22.29 24.42 -12.47
CA THR A 590 22.85 24.47 -13.83
C THR A 590 22.82 25.89 -14.36
N ASP A 591 23.97 26.40 -14.80
CA ASP A 591 24.09 27.69 -15.45
C ASP A 591 23.14 27.78 -16.66
N ARG A 592 22.50 28.93 -16.79
CA ARG A 592 21.74 29.32 -17.98
C ARG A 592 22.35 30.60 -18.53
N SER A 593 21.54 31.63 -18.79
CA SER A 593 22.05 32.98 -19.07
C SER A 593 22.84 33.54 -17.87
N ALA A 594 22.42 33.18 -16.65
CA ALA A 594 23.13 33.47 -15.40
C ALA A 594 24.10 32.33 -15.03
N VAL A 595 25.33 32.71 -14.69
CA VAL A 595 26.41 31.80 -14.28
C VAL A 595 26.55 31.83 -12.75
N VAL A 596 26.41 30.69 -12.09
CA VAL A 596 26.43 30.56 -10.62
C VAL A 596 27.84 30.77 -10.08
N ASN A 597 27.96 31.49 -8.95
CA ASN A 597 29.16 31.53 -8.12
C ASN A 597 29.10 30.42 -7.04
N PRO A 598 29.88 29.34 -7.15
CA PRO A 598 29.82 28.23 -6.19
C PRO A 598 30.16 28.65 -4.75
N ALA A 599 31.01 29.68 -4.57
CA ALA A 599 31.37 30.18 -3.23
C ALA A 599 30.23 30.93 -2.52
N SER A 600 29.14 31.25 -3.23
CA SER A 600 27.97 31.93 -2.67
C SER A 600 26.90 30.99 -2.14
N VAL A 601 27.04 29.67 -2.35
CA VAL A 601 26.01 28.68 -2.04
C VAL A 601 25.96 28.41 -0.53
N VAL A 602 24.81 28.71 0.08
CA VAL A 602 24.53 28.50 1.49
C VAL A 602 23.27 27.67 1.63
N LEU A 603 23.32 26.59 2.42
CA LEU A 603 22.18 25.76 2.79
C LEU A 603 21.82 26.00 4.26
N LYS A 604 20.53 26.13 4.53
CA LYS A 604 19.95 26.09 5.87
C LYS A 604 18.96 24.95 5.99
N LEU A 605 18.99 24.27 7.12
CA LEU A 605 17.99 23.29 7.53
C LEU A 605 17.33 23.80 8.80
N ASN A 606 15.99 23.91 8.79
CA ASN A 606 15.19 24.44 9.89
C ASN A 606 15.70 25.80 10.41
N GLY A 607 16.08 26.68 9.47
CA GLY A 607 16.63 28.02 9.75
C GLY A 607 18.09 28.05 10.21
N GLN A 608 18.75 26.90 10.38
CA GLN A 608 20.16 26.80 10.78
C GLN A 608 21.06 26.55 9.58
N THR A 609 22.09 27.38 9.39
CA THR A 609 23.11 27.16 8.36
C THR A 609 23.91 25.90 8.64
N VAL A 610 24.04 25.04 7.63
CA VAL A 610 24.86 23.83 7.69
C VAL A 610 26.15 24.01 6.87
N PRO A 611 27.23 23.26 7.15
CA PRO A 611 28.44 23.30 6.33
C PRO A 611 28.13 22.93 4.88
N THR A 612 28.47 23.80 3.93
CA THR A 612 28.28 23.55 2.49
C THR A 612 29.61 23.33 1.79
N GLN A 613 29.67 22.32 0.92
CA GLN A 613 30.72 22.20 -0.08
C GLN A 613 30.06 22.13 -1.46
N ALA A 614 30.00 23.29 -2.14
CA ALA A 614 29.54 23.36 -3.51
C ALA A 614 30.73 23.19 -4.47
N THR A 615 30.60 22.27 -5.42
CA THR A 615 31.62 22.02 -6.46
C THR A 615 31.03 22.35 -7.82
N LYS A 616 31.82 22.94 -8.72
CA LYS A 616 31.38 23.28 -10.07
C LYS A 616 32.13 22.45 -11.10
N VAL A 617 31.40 21.70 -11.91
CA VAL A 617 31.93 20.91 -13.04
C VAL A 617 31.18 21.30 -14.30
N GLY A 618 31.88 21.86 -15.28
CA GLY A 618 31.24 22.49 -16.44
C GLY A 618 30.30 23.62 -15.99
N GLY A 619 29.06 23.59 -16.49
CA GLY A 619 28.01 24.54 -16.11
C GLY A 619 27.21 24.15 -14.85
N VAL A 620 27.53 23.05 -14.16
CA VAL A 620 26.70 22.56 -13.03
C VAL A 620 27.43 22.76 -11.71
N THR A 621 26.78 23.46 -10.79
CA THR A 621 27.20 23.58 -9.38
C THR A 621 26.43 22.56 -8.54
N THR A 622 27.13 21.62 -7.92
CA THR A 622 26.56 20.56 -7.08
C THR A 622 26.91 20.82 -5.62
N LEU A 623 25.89 20.85 -4.77
CA LEU A 623 26.00 20.83 -3.32
C LEU A 623 25.49 19.49 -2.80
N THR A 624 26.22 18.89 -1.85
CA THR A 624 25.74 17.75 -1.07
C THR A 624 25.82 18.05 0.42
N PHE A 625 24.88 17.48 1.19
CA PHE A 625 24.88 17.51 2.64
C PHE A 625 24.45 16.15 3.17
N ASP A 626 25.30 15.55 3.99
CA ASP A 626 25.02 14.34 4.75
C ASP A 626 24.78 14.72 6.22
N TYR A 627 23.81 14.08 6.86
CA TYR A 627 23.57 14.30 8.27
C TYR A 627 24.71 13.69 9.10
N PRO A 628 25.14 14.34 10.21
CA PRO A 628 26.02 13.69 11.16
C PRO A 628 25.24 12.58 11.89
N GLY A 629 25.26 11.36 11.33
CA GLY A 629 24.42 10.24 11.75
C GLY A 629 23.04 10.26 11.09
N ASN A 630 22.03 9.70 11.75
CA ASN A 630 20.67 9.64 11.21
C ASN A 630 19.94 10.98 11.38
N ALA A 631 19.26 11.44 10.33
CA ALA A 631 18.29 12.53 10.43
C ALA A 631 17.18 12.17 11.44
N PRO A 632 16.61 13.13 12.19
CA PRO A 632 15.61 12.83 13.23
C PRO A 632 14.36 12.13 12.67
N ALA A 633 13.93 11.04 13.31
CA ALA A 633 12.77 10.25 12.88
C ALA A 633 11.50 11.09 12.79
N ASN A 634 10.70 10.85 11.74
CA ASN A 634 9.40 11.50 11.50
C ASN A 634 9.47 13.05 11.42
N ALA A 635 10.66 13.64 11.30
CA ALA A 635 10.84 15.08 11.28
C ALA A 635 10.47 15.68 9.91
N THR A 636 9.75 16.79 9.94
CA THR A 636 9.66 17.70 8.79
C THR A 636 10.89 18.59 8.77
N VAL A 637 11.65 18.52 7.67
CA VAL A 637 12.83 19.35 7.43
C VAL A 637 12.44 20.47 6.48
N ASN A 638 12.64 21.71 6.90
CA ASN A 638 12.51 22.88 6.04
C ASN A 638 13.90 23.28 5.54
N ALA A 639 14.15 23.12 4.25
CA ALA A 639 15.42 23.44 3.61
C ALA A 639 15.33 24.77 2.85
N GLU A 640 16.41 25.55 2.90
CA GLU A 640 16.57 26.80 2.16
C GLU A 640 17.99 26.85 1.58
N ILE A 641 18.09 27.07 0.27
CA ILE A 641 19.37 27.35 -0.40
C ILE A 641 19.35 28.78 -0.92
N THR A 642 20.44 29.51 -0.66
CA THR A 642 20.73 30.82 -1.24
C THR A 642 21.99 30.72 -2.08
N TYR A 643 21.99 31.33 -3.27
CA TYR A 643 23.16 31.45 -4.15
C TYR A 643 23.08 32.73 -4.98
N ALA A 644 24.21 33.19 -5.50
CA ALA A 644 24.31 34.36 -6.37
C ALA A 644 24.93 33.99 -7.73
N ASP A 645 24.51 34.71 -8.77
CA ASP A 645 25.19 34.68 -10.06
C ASP A 645 26.47 35.53 -10.06
N GLN A 646 27.23 35.46 -11.15
CA GLN A 646 28.41 36.27 -11.41
C GLN A 646 28.09 37.56 -12.19
N GLY A 647 26.82 37.97 -12.23
CA GLY A 647 26.39 39.21 -12.86
C GLY A 647 26.94 40.45 -12.15
N THR A 648 26.88 41.61 -12.82
CA THR A 648 27.22 42.90 -12.21
C THR A 648 26.04 43.87 -12.40
N PRO A 649 25.25 44.17 -11.34
CA PRO A 649 25.33 43.60 -9.98
C PRO A 649 24.91 42.13 -9.94
N ALA A 650 25.43 41.38 -8.97
CA ALA A 650 25.09 39.97 -8.80
C ALA A 650 23.63 39.82 -8.36
N LYS A 651 22.88 38.95 -9.01
CA LYS A 651 21.52 38.59 -8.61
C LYS A 651 21.58 37.43 -7.63
N THR A 652 20.85 37.56 -6.52
CA THR A 652 20.70 36.49 -5.51
C THR A 652 19.41 35.73 -5.77
N TYR A 653 19.49 34.41 -5.61
CA TYR A 653 18.41 33.45 -5.75
C TYR A 653 18.20 32.77 -4.41
N THR A 654 16.95 32.47 -4.08
CA THR A 654 16.59 31.72 -2.87
C THR A 654 15.56 30.68 -3.24
N GLN A 655 15.83 29.44 -2.86
CA GLN A 655 14.98 28.29 -3.08
C GLN A 655 14.67 27.67 -1.72
N SER A 656 13.39 27.42 -1.46
CA SER A 656 12.94 26.84 -0.20
C SER A 656 12.02 25.66 -0.48
N TRP A 657 12.20 24.57 0.25
CA TRP A 657 11.35 23.39 0.15
C TRP A 657 11.28 22.66 1.48
N SER A 658 10.35 21.71 1.58
CA SER A 658 10.25 20.86 2.76
C SER A 658 10.13 19.39 2.37
N PHE A 659 10.60 18.51 3.24
CA PHE A 659 10.43 17.06 3.09
C PHE A 659 10.31 16.42 4.47
N LYS A 660 9.86 15.17 4.50
CA LYS A 660 9.59 14.45 5.74
C LYS A 660 10.41 13.16 5.83
N ILE A 661 11.27 13.09 6.85
CA ILE A 661 12.04 11.90 7.18
C ILE A 661 11.11 10.75 7.56
N ALA A 662 11.45 9.54 7.13
CA ALA A 662 10.75 8.32 7.48
C ALA A 662 10.57 8.20 9.01
N ASP A 663 9.43 7.67 9.43
CA ASP A 663 9.22 7.33 10.83
C ASP A 663 9.83 5.96 11.12
N TYR A 664 11.10 5.97 11.50
CA TYR A 664 11.83 4.77 11.91
C TYR A 664 11.84 4.55 13.43
N SER A 665 11.05 5.32 14.19
CA SER A 665 11.01 5.23 15.65
C SER A 665 10.49 3.88 16.16
N ALA A 666 9.68 3.20 15.36
CA ALA A 666 9.13 1.88 15.63
C ALA A 666 10.01 0.72 15.14
N PHE A 667 11.10 0.99 14.39
CA PHE A 667 11.96 -0.07 13.88
C PHE A 667 12.73 -0.73 15.02
N ALA A 668 12.96 -2.04 14.90
CA ALA A 668 13.75 -2.77 15.89
C ALA A 668 15.18 -2.20 15.93
N ALA A 669 15.65 -1.80 17.10
CA ALA A 669 17.05 -1.43 17.29
C ALA A 669 17.86 -2.67 17.66
N LEU A 670 18.96 -2.92 16.94
CA LEU A 670 19.88 -3.98 17.28
C LEU A 670 20.45 -3.75 18.69
N PRO A 671 20.54 -4.77 19.55
CA PRO A 671 21.11 -4.60 20.88
C PRO A 671 22.58 -4.20 20.76
N ALA A 672 22.96 -3.02 21.27
CA ALA A 672 24.37 -2.59 21.28
C ALA A 672 25.28 -3.58 22.03
N ALA A 673 24.75 -4.30 23.01
CA ALA A 673 25.46 -5.36 23.73
C ALA A 673 25.75 -6.61 22.88
N ALA A 674 25.10 -6.78 21.72
CA ALA A 674 25.35 -7.88 20.80
C ALA A 674 26.53 -7.62 19.84
N VAL A 675 27.11 -6.41 19.86
CA VAL A 675 28.26 -6.07 19.03
C VAL A 675 29.47 -6.91 19.40
N VAL A 676 30.01 -7.61 18.41
CA VAL A 676 31.27 -8.33 18.53
C VAL A 676 32.41 -7.39 18.13
N PRO A 677 33.46 -7.24 18.96
CA PRO A 677 34.63 -6.43 18.61
C PRO A 677 35.30 -6.95 17.35
N GLU A 678 35.74 -6.05 16.47
CA GLU A 678 36.43 -6.41 15.23
C GLU A 678 37.63 -7.34 15.45
N SER A 679 38.37 -7.18 16.56
CA SER A 679 39.50 -8.03 16.93
C SER A 679 39.12 -9.49 17.19
N ALA A 680 37.85 -9.78 17.45
CA ALA A 680 37.34 -11.13 17.63
C ALA A 680 36.86 -11.75 16.32
N ILE A 681 36.65 -10.99 15.24
CA ILE A 681 36.16 -11.52 13.97
C ILE A 681 37.30 -12.17 13.18
N ASP A 682 37.09 -13.41 12.74
CA ASP A 682 38.00 -14.07 11.81
C ASP A 682 37.68 -13.61 10.38
N LYS A 683 38.35 -12.56 9.91
CA LYS A 683 38.08 -11.99 8.58
C LYS A 683 38.46 -12.91 7.41
N THR A 684 39.09 -14.06 7.66
CA THR A 684 39.32 -15.10 6.64
C THR A 684 38.10 -15.99 6.45
N SER A 685 37.13 -15.94 7.37
CA SER A 685 35.89 -16.73 7.38
C SER A 685 34.73 -16.04 6.65
N SER A 686 34.96 -15.52 5.44
CA SER A 686 33.90 -14.87 4.66
C SER A 686 32.74 -15.85 4.38
N GLY A 687 31.51 -15.37 4.47
CA GLY A 687 30.28 -16.13 4.15
C GLY A 687 29.44 -16.51 5.36
N PHE A 688 28.57 -17.48 5.14
CA PHE A 688 27.63 -18.04 6.11
C PHE A 688 27.98 -19.48 6.43
N LYS A 689 27.81 -19.86 7.69
CA LYS A 689 27.79 -21.26 8.10
C LYS A 689 26.34 -21.73 8.15
N VAL A 690 26.04 -22.81 7.44
CA VAL A 690 24.68 -23.31 7.23
C VAL A 690 24.56 -24.75 7.73
N ASP A 691 23.62 -24.99 8.64
CA ASP A 691 23.19 -26.34 9.02
C ASP A 691 21.91 -26.66 8.25
N VAL A 692 21.86 -27.82 7.59
CA VAL A 692 20.73 -28.22 6.75
C VAL A 692 20.21 -29.56 7.22
N TYR A 693 18.89 -29.64 7.38
CA TYR A 693 18.20 -30.86 7.75
C TYR A 693 17.06 -31.13 6.78
N GLN A 694 17.06 -32.33 6.19
CA GLN A 694 15.99 -32.81 5.34
C GLN A 694 15.49 -34.16 5.86
N THR A 695 14.18 -34.35 5.93
CA THR A 695 13.58 -35.62 6.32
C THR A 695 12.89 -36.31 5.16
N SER A 696 12.92 -37.64 5.15
CA SER A 696 12.19 -38.48 4.17
C SER A 696 10.67 -38.51 4.37
N VAL A 697 10.16 -37.84 5.41
CA VAL A 697 8.73 -37.74 5.72
C VAL A 697 8.29 -36.29 5.64
N GLY A 698 7.14 -36.08 5.01
CA GLY A 698 6.44 -34.81 4.89
C GLY A 698 6.26 -34.09 6.22
N ARG A 699 6.58 -32.78 6.30
CA ARG A 699 6.23 -31.95 7.46
C ARG A 699 4.73 -31.98 7.74
N SER A 700 3.92 -31.96 6.69
CA SER A 700 2.46 -32.07 6.72
C SER A 700 1.92 -33.40 7.26
N GLY A 701 2.75 -34.45 7.31
CA GLY A 701 2.42 -35.73 7.96
C GLY A 701 2.59 -35.70 9.49
N PHE A 702 3.32 -34.71 10.01
CA PHE A 702 3.30 -34.36 11.42
C PHE A 702 2.13 -33.40 11.66
N THR A 703 1.61 -33.30 12.87
CA THR A 703 0.50 -32.36 13.21
C THR A 703 0.90 -30.87 13.12
N ASP A 704 1.99 -30.55 12.41
CA ASP A 704 2.64 -29.25 12.32
C ASP A 704 2.75 -28.85 10.84
N ASN A 705 2.31 -27.64 10.52
CA ASN A 705 2.29 -27.11 9.15
C ASN A 705 3.54 -26.24 8.91
N ASN A 706 3.66 -25.57 7.74
CA ASN A 706 4.75 -24.64 7.41
C ASN A 706 4.87 -23.49 8.43
N SER A 707 5.53 -23.79 9.56
CA SER A 707 5.63 -22.94 10.74
C SER A 707 7.06 -22.86 11.27
N ASN A 708 7.34 -21.77 11.95
CA ASN A 708 8.57 -21.47 12.66
C ASN A 708 8.77 -22.48 13.79
N GLU A 709 7.71 -22.83 14.50
CA GLU A 709 7.75 -23.83 15.58
C GLU A 709 8.21 -25.19 15.03
N ALA A 710 7.69 -25.58 13.86
CA ALA A 710 8.09 -26.78 13.15
C ALA A 710 9.56 -26.73 12.77
N ALA A 711 10.01 -25.62 12.18
CA ALA A 711 11.37 -25.44 11.69
C ALA A 711 12.39 -25.44 12.84
N GLU A 712 12.10 -24.76 13.96
CA GLU A 712 12.94 -24.75 15.15
C GLU A 712 13.03 -26.15 15.77
N ARG A 713 11.92 -26.90 15.83
CA ARG A 713 11.92 -28.30 16.25
C ARG A 713 12.73 -29.18 15.28
N HIS A 714 12.61 -28.93 13.98
CA HIS A 714 13.28 -29.71 12.95
C HIS A 714 14.79 -29.59 13.05
N ILE A 715 15.31 -28.36 13.05
CA ILE A 715 16.76 -28.12 13.12
C ILE A 715 17.35 -28.58 14.46
N ALA A 716 16.53 -28.61 15.51
CA ALA A 716 16.89 -29.17 16.82
C ALA A 716 16.86 -30.71 16.88
N ARG A 717 16.57 -31.40 15.77
CA ARG A 717 16.42 -32.88 15.69
C ARG A 717 15.31 -33.40 16.60
N GLY A 718 14.23 -32.63 16.75
CA GLY A 718 13.14 -32.90 17.70
C GLY A 718 12.03 -33.81 17.16
N TYR A 719 12.02 -34.14 15.86
CA TYR A 719 11.09 -35.11 15.29
C TYR A 719 11.64 -36.53 15.51
N ILE A 720 10.93 -37.31 16.32
CA ILE A 720 11.30 -38.67 16.69
C ILE A 720 10.53 -39.65 15.81
N ASP A 721 11.24 -40.58 15.20
CA ASP A 721 10.65 -41.73 14.50
C ASP A 721 10.15 -42.74 15.54
N GLU A 722 8.84 -42.94 15.60
CA GLU A 722 8.20 -43.85 16.56
C GLU A 722 8.68 -45.30 16.41
N SER A 723 9.17 -45.69 15.24
CA SER A 723 9.65 -47.06 14.98
C SER A 723 11.04 -47.33 15.55
N THR A 724 11.87 -46.29 15.68
CA THR A 724 13.27 -46.40 16.16
C THR A 724 13.50 -45.74 17.52
N GLY A 725 12.61 -44.84 17.94
CA GLY A 725 12.78 -44.01 19.14
C GLY A 725 13.94 -43.02 19.05
N GLN A 726 14.48 -42.79 17.85
CA GLN A 726 15.55 -41.84 17.56
C GLN A 726 15.02 -40.69 16.70
N PRO A 727 15.73 -39.55 16.62
CA PRO A 727 15.41 -38.54 15.62
C PRO A 727 15.43 -39.14 14.20
N TYR A 728 14.51 -38.70 13.34
CA TYR A 728 14.54 -39.06 11.91
C TYR A 728 15.92 -38.78 11.31
N GLU A 729 16.42 -39.64 10.43
CA GLU A 729 17.72 -39.42 9.80
C GLU A 729 17.75 -38.12 8.99
N ASN A 730 18.91 -37.44 8.98
CA ASN A 730 19.12 -36.30 8.10
C ASN A 730 19.49 -36.81 6.71
N MET A 731 18.62 -36.56 5.74
CA MET A 731 18.85 -36.91 4.34
C MET A 731 19.80 -35.93 3.63
N ALA A 732 20.04 -34.75 4.21
CA ALA A 732 20.96 -33.78 3.63
C ALA A 732 22.42 -34.23 3.77
N LEU A 733 23.18 -34.13 2.67
CA LEU A 733 24.60 -34.44 2.61
C LEU A 733 25.41 -33.49 3.53
N PRO A 734 26.41 -34.01 4.27
CA PRO A 734 27.23 -33.20 5.15
C PRO A 734 28.16 -32.27 4.35
N GLY A 735 28.26 -31.02 4.80
CA GLY A 735 29.17 -30.02 4.25
C GLY A 735 30.61 -30.17 4.75
N THR A 736 31.49 -29.32 4.20
CA THR A 736 32.94 -29.31 4.50
C THR A 736 33.32 -28.53 5.78
N GLY A 737 32.34 -27.87 6.41
CA GLY A 737 32.53 -27.09 7.62
C GLY A 737 32.50 -27.92 8.91
N PRO A 738 32.71 -27.28 10.06
CA PRO A 738 32.69 -27.95 11.36
C PRO A 738 31.36 -28.67 11.63
N ASN A 739 31.41 -29.90 12.13
CA ASN A 739 30.24 -30.74 12.42
C ASN A 739 29.33 -31.02 11.20
N GLY A 740 29.88 -30.98 9.98
CA GLY A 740 29.12 -31.27 8.77
C GLY A 740 28.28 -30.09 8.26
N THR A 741 28.48 -28.88 8.76
CA THR A 741 27.82 -27.67 8.23
C THR A 741 28.40 -27.28 6.87
N HIS A 742 27.61 -26.61 6.04
CA HIS A 742 28.05 -26.00 4.78
C HIS A 742 28.60 -24.59 5.01
N ILE A 743 29.60 -24.19 4.23
CA ILE A 743 30.08 -22.79 4.18
C ILE A 743 29.71 -22.23 2.82
N VAL A 744 28.84 -21.24 2.79
CA VAL A 744 28.37 -20.61 1.54
C VAL A 744 28.79 -19.15 1.46
N PRO A 745 29.14 -18.62 0.28
CA PRO A 745 29.52 -17.22 0.13
C PRO A 745 28.32 -16.28 0.28
N VAL A 746 27.15 -16.66 -0.25
CA VAL A 746 25.89 -15.91 -0.24
C VAL A 746 24.73 -16.90 -0.04
N ILE A 747 23.54 -16.38 0.30
CA ILE A 747 22.29 -17.15 0.32
C ILE A 747 21.52 -16.75 -0.94
N ASN A 748 21.63 -17.60 -1.97
CA ASN A 748 20.95 -17.48 -3.26
C ASN A 748 20.67 -18.91 -3.77
N TRP A 749 19.68 -19.56 -3.18
CA TRP A 749 19.46 -20.99 -3.32
C TRP A 749 18.17 -21.29 -4.08
N SER A 750 18.22 -22.29 -4.95
CA SER A 750 17.07 -22.82 -5.66
C SER A 750 17.27 -24.31 -5.95
N GLU A 751 16.20 -25.09 -5.94
CA GLU A 751 16.22 -26.48 -6.40
C GLU A 751 16.47 -26.59 -7.92
N GLU A 752 16.07 -25.55 -8.67
CA GLU A 752 16.16 -25.48 -10.13
C GLU A 752 17.36 -24.64 -10.57
N PHE A 753 18.44 -24.60 -9.77
CA PHE A 753 19.61 -23.74 -10.01
C PHE A 753 20.29 -23.95 -11.38
N GLU A 754 20.11 -25.11 -12.02
CA GLU A 754 20.62 -25.41 -13.37
C GLU A 754 19.63 -25.08 -14.51
N GLN A 755 18.36 -24.81 -14.20
CA GLN A 755 17.32 -24.52 -15.20
C GLN A 755 17.18 -23.01 -15.47
N ASN A 756 16.63 -22.65 -16.63
CA ASN A 756 16.31 -21.29 -17.03
C ASN A 756 14.81 -21.19 -17.34
N PRO A 757 14.02 -20.34 -16.65
CA PRO A 757 14.46 -19.30 -15.71
C PRO A 757 14.71 -19.81 -14.28
N GLN A 758 15.75 -19.25 -13.67
CA GLN A 758 16.06 -19.35 -12.23
C GLN A 758 15.03 -18.55 -11.40
N ARG A 759 14.94 -18.81 -10.09
CA ARG A 759 13.87 -18.29 -9.22
C ARG A 759 14.34 -17.08 -8.42
N GLY A 760 13.40 -16.28 -7.92
CA GLY A 760 13.70 -15.12 -7.08
C GLY A 760 14.18 -13.87 -7.85
N GLY A 761 14.81 -12.96 -7.13
CA GLY A 761 15.30 -11.67 -7.66
C GLY A 761 16.76 -11.68 -8.12
N PHE A 762 17.51 -12.77 -7.91
CA PHE A 762 18.92 -12.88 -8.24
C PHE A 762 19.17 -14.13 -9.10
N THR A 763 19.20 -13.94 -10.41
CA THR A 763 19.40 -14.98 -11.42
C THR A 763 20.65 -14.74 -12.25
N SER A 764 20.96 -15.70 -13.12
CA SER A 764 22.06 -15.64 -14.09
C SER A 764 21.84 -14.54 -15.12
N ALA A 765 20.59 -14.16 -15.40
CA ALA A 765 20.25 -13.05 -16.28
C ALA A 765 20.73 -11.70 -15.73
N ASN A 766 20.76 -11.54 -14.40
CA ASN A 766 21.23 -10.36 -13.68
C ASN A 766 22.60 -10.59 -12.99
N GLY A 767 23.38 -11.57 -13.49
CA GLY A 767 24.80 -11.75 -13.16
C GLY A 767 25.08 -12.47 -11.83
N THR A 768 24.05 -12.97 -11.14
CA THR A 768 24.14 -13.70 -9.88
C THR A 768 23.26 -14.93 -9.95
N GLY A 769 23.73 -15.99 -10.62
CA GLY A 769 22.94 -17.22 -10.75
C GLY A 769 22.62 -17.88 -9.41
N ASP A 770 21.46 -18.55 -9.37
CA ASP A 770 21.10 -19.46 -8.29
C ASP A 770 22.17 -20.51 -8.07
N THR A 771 22.29 -20.94 -6.83
CA THR A 771 23.13 -22.07 -6.43
C THR A 771 22.27 -23.17 -5.83
N GLU A 772 22.79 -24.39 -5.84
CA GLU A 772 22.14 -25.54 -5.21
C GLU A 772 21.87 -25.28 -3.72
N ILE A 773 20.72 -25.75 -3.22
CA ILE A 773 20.42 -25.75 -1.79
C ILE A 773 21.46 -26.64 -1.08
N PRO A 774 22.20 -26.12 -0.07
CA PRO A 774 23.35 -26.84 0.46
C PRO A 774 23.02 -28.24 0.99
N GLY A 775 23.57 -29.27 0.34
CA GLY A 775 23.45 -30.67 0.76
C GLY A 775 22.14 -31.37 0.38
N VAL A 776 21.29 -30.77 -0.46
CA VAL A 776 20.05 -31.38 -0.94
C VAL A 776 20.27 -31.89 -2.35
N GLU A 777 20.04 -33.19 -2.60
CA GLU A 777 20.21 -33.80 -3.92
C GLU A 777 19.03 -33.47 -4.86
N SER A 778 19.26 -33.48 -6.18
CA SER A 778 18.21 -33.11 -7.14
C SER A 778 17.06 -34.14 -7.20
N GLY A 779 15.82 -33.64 -7.22
CA GLY A 779 14.61 -34.43 -7.49
C GLY A 779 13.61 -34.60 -6.34
N ASP A 780 13.97 -34.27 -5.10
CA ASP A 780 13.01 -34.13 -3.99
C ASP A 780 13.42 -32.97 -3.06
N PRO A 781 12.93 -31.75 -3.33
CA PRO A 781 13.27 -30.55 -2.56
C PRO A 781 12.43 -30.42 -1.27
N ASN A 782 11.65 -31.45 -0.92
CA ASN A 782 10.67 -31.30 0.14
C ASN A 782 11.29 -31.49 1.53
N ASN A 783 10.67 -30.86 2.53
CA ASN A 783 10.93 -31.04 3.96
C ASN A 783 12.28 -30.53 4.44
N ILE A 784 12.76 -29.42 3.88
CA ILE A 784 14.08 -28.88 4.20
C ILE A 784 13.98 -27.79 5.27
N VAL A 785 14.86 -27.81 6.28
CA VAL A 785 15.19 -26.62 7.10
C VAL A 785 16.65 -26.28 6.89
N ALA A 786 16.95 -25.00 6.68
CA ALA A 786 18.31 -24.49 6.68
C ALA A 786 18.47 -23.38 7.73
N GLU A 787 19.49 -23.50 8.57
CA GLU A 787 19.90 -22.47 9.52
C GLU A 787 21.22 -21.85 9.07
N ALA A 788 21.18 -20.65 8.52
CA ALA A 788 22.35 -19.86 8.17
C ALA A 788 22.72 -18.88 9.29
N PHE A 789 24.01 -18.82 9.62
CA PHE A 789 24.55 -17.91 10.65
C PHE A 789 25.79 -17.16 10.15
N ALA A 790 25.83 -15.85 10.43
CA ALA A 790 27.03 -15.02 10.22
C ALA A 790 27.04 -13.77 11.13
N TYR A 791 28.22 -13.16 11.25
CA TYR A 791 28.42 -11.82 11.80
C TYR A 791 28.45 -10.80 10.67
N LEU A 792 27.45 -9.91 10.61
CA LEU A 792 27.33 -8.89 9.57
C LEU A 792 28.02 -7.61 10.02
N GLN A 793 28.85 -7.04 9.14
CA GLN A 793 29.55 -5.78 9.38
C GLN A 793 28.63 -4.60 9.05
N LEU A 794 28.12 -3.92 10.06
CA LEU A 794 27.20 -2.79 9.91
C LEU A 794 27.82 -1.49 10.41
N LYS A 795 27.40 -0.38 9.79
CA LYS A 795 27.63 0.98 10.29
C LYS A 795 26.45 1.42 11.14
N ALA A 796 26.64 2.42 11.98
CA ALA A 796 25.52 3.08 12.63
C ALA A 796 24.59 3.65 11.56
N GLY A 797 23.31 3.27 11.59
CA GLY A 797 22.41 3.61 10.49
C GLY A 797 21.09 2.84 10.53
N VAL A 798 20.22 3.17 9.59
CA VAL A 798 18.95 2.47 9.38
C VAL A 798 19.05 1.61 8.13
N TYR A 799 18.69 0.34 8.26
CA TYR A 799 18.82 -0.67 7.22
C TYR A 799 17.46 -1.23 6.83
N GLN A 800 17.32 -1.60 5.56
CA GLN A 800 16.23 -2.44 5.07
C GLN A 800 16.83 -3.70 4.43
N PHE A 801 16.45 -4.86 4.96
CA PHE A 801 16.84 -6.16 4.43
C PHE A 801 15.60 -6.85 3.86
N GLY A 802 15.83 -7.88 3.05
CA GLY A 802 14.78 -8.72 2.51
C GLY A 802 15.19 -10.19 2.49
N VAL A 803 14.20 -11.06 2.63
CA VAL A 803 14.32 -12.48 2.31
C VAL A 803 13.29 -12.79 1.24
N ASN A 804 13.75 -13.25 0.08
CA ASN A 804 12.89 -13.95 -0.86
C ASN A 804 12.88 -15.41 -0.43
N SER A 805 11.72 -16.02 -0.25
CA SER A 805 11.67 -17.44 0.03
C SER A 805 10.45 -18.10 -0.56
N ASP A 806 10.62 -19.32 -1.04
CA ASP A 806 9.56 -20.32 -1.04
C ASP A 806 9.32 -20.79 0.40
N ASP A 807 8.06 -20.97 0.75
CA ASP A 807 7.56 -21.14 2.11
C ASP A 807 8.07 -20.08 3.12
N GLY A 808 8.58 -20.51 4.28
CA GLY A 808 8.71 -19.66 5.45
C GLY A 808 10.15 -19.41 5.88
N PHE A 809 10.33 -18.33 6.62
CA PHE A 809 11.63 -17.98 7.19
C PHE A 809 11.49 -17.16 8.46
N LYS A 810 12.58 -17.07 9.22
CA LYS A 810 12.75 -16.18 10.37
C LYS A 810 14.19 -15.67 10.45
N VAL A 811 14.34 -14.34 10.49
CA VAL A 811 15.61 -13.67 10.75
C VAL A 811 15.65 -13.19 12.20
N THR A 812 16.68 -13.60 12.93
CA THR A 812 16.93 -13.23 14.32
C THR A 812 18.32 -12.66 14.52
N THR A 813 18.48 -11.88 15.57
CA THR A 813 19.74 -11.27 16.00
C THR A 813 19.83 -11.22 17.53
N GLY A 814 20.94 -10.75 18.09
CA GLY A 814 21.16 -10.58 19.53
C GLY A 814 22.42 -11.29 20.03
N THR A 815 22.72 -11.19 21.33
CA THR A 815 23.94 -11.79 21.92
C THR A 815 24.03 -13.31 21.72
N ASP A 816 22.88 -13.95 21.59
CA ASP A 816 22.73 -15.30 21.07
C ASP A 816 21.66 -15.29 19.98
N ALA A 817 22.08 -15.16 18.72
CA ALA A 817 21.15 -15.15 17.59
C ALA A 817 20.45 -16.51 17.36
N LYS A 818 20.86 -17.59 18.04
CA LYS A 818 20.16 -18.88 18.04
C LYS A 818 19.15 -19.01 19.17
N ALA A 819 19.04 -18.02 20.05
CA ALA A 819 18.02 -18.03 21.08
C ALA A 819 16.63 -18.02 20.43
N THR A 820 15.79 -18.99 20.78
CA THR A 820 14.41 -19.11 20.28
C THR A 820 13.56 -17.86 20.56
N ASN A 821 13.95 -17.08 21.58
CA ASN A 821 13.33 -15.80 21.98
C ASN A 821 14.18 -14.55 21.60
N GLY A 822 15.17 -14.68 20.72
CA GLY A 822 15.96 -13.54 20.24
C GLY A 822 15.10 -12.52 19.50
N PRO A 823 15.49 -11.23 19.46
CA PRO A 823 14.84 -10.23 18.62
C PRO A 823 14.64 -10.73 17.18
N VAL A 824 13.39 -10.82 16.75
CA VAL A 824 12.99 -11.18 15.39
C VAL A 824 12.94 -9.91 14.54
N LEU A 825 13.71 -9.88 13.45
CA LEU A 825 13.76 -8.74 12.55
C LEU A 825 12.80 -8.91 11.37
N GLY A 826 12.70 -10.12 10.83
CA GLY A 826 11.79 -10.47 9.74
C GLY A 826 11.31 -11.90 9.89
N ILE A 827 10.05 -12.16 9.55
CA ILE A 827 9.45 -13.50 9.62
C ILE A 827 8.32 -13.62 8.60
N PHE A 828 8.24 -14.77 7.96
CA PHE A 828 7.05 -15.23 7.26
C PHE A 828 6.74 -16.65 7.75
N ASN A 829 5.57 -16.82 8.36
CA ASN A 829 5.24 -18.00 9.18
C ASN A 829 4.09 -18.83 8.62
N THR A 830 4.06 -19.01 7.30
CA THR A 830 3.12 -19.89 6.58
C THR A 830 3.82 -20.43 5.33
N GLY A 831 3.10 -21.21 4.51
CA GLY A 831 3.56 -21.52 3.16
C GLY A 831 3.25 -20.41 2.15
N ARG A 832 4.06 -20.31 1.10
CA ARG A 832 3.91 -19.42 -0.07
C ARG A 832 4.85 -19.88 -1.18
N GLY A 833 4.61 -19.51 -2.42
CA GLY A 833 5.68 -19.55 -3.43
C GLY A 833 6.72 -18.45 -3.21
N ALA A 834 7.86 -18.55 -3.90
CA ALA A 834 8.95 -17.58 -3.89
C ALA A 834 8.47 -16.10 -3.93
N ALA A 835 8.63 -15.39 -2.82
CA ALA A 835 8.27 -13.97 -2.71
C ALA A 835 9.09 -13.23 -1.66
N ASP A 836 9.22 -11.92 -1.82
CA ASP A 836 9.98 -11.06 -0.91
C ASP A 836 9.24 -10.79 0.40
N THR A 837 10.02 -10.70 1.48
CA THR A 837 9.59 -10.07 2.73
C THR A 837 10.66 -9.09 3.17
N LEU A 838 10.36 -7.80 3.05
CA LEU A 838 11.24 -6.72 3.48
C LEU A 838 11.01 -6.37 4.96
N PHE A 839 12.09 -6.07 5.67
CA PHE A 839 12.04 -5.62 7.05
C PHE A 839 13.14 -4.60 7.34
N SER A 840 12.88 -3.70 8.27
CA SER A 840 13.78 -2.59 8.59
C SER A 840 14.17 -2.57 10.07
N PHE A 841 15.41 -2.16 10.33
CA PHE A 841 15.98 -2.11 11.68
C PHE A 841 17.04 -1.01 11.79
N VAL A 842 17.40 -0.67 13.02
CA VAL A 842 18.42 0.34 13.33
C VAL A 842 19.65 -0.35 13.92
N ALA A 843 20.82 -0.15 13.32
CA ALA A 843 22.09 -0.44 13.96
C ALA A 843 22.52 0.82 14.74
N PRO A 844 22.55 0.80 16.09
CA PRO A 844 22.82 2.01 16.87
C PRO A 844 24.28 2.43 16.86
N VAL A 845 25.19 1.52 16.51
CA VAL A 845 26.65 1.72 16.49
C VAL A 845 27.27 0.91 15.36
N ASP A 846 28.45 1.36 14.90
CA ASP A 846 29.32 0.56 14.04
C ASP A 846 29.71 -0.75 14.74
N GLY A 847 29.67 -1.87 14.03
CA GLY A 847 30.10 -3.14 14.60
C GLY A 847 29.74 -4.39 13.81
N PHE A 848 30.09 -5.53 14.37
CA PHE A 848 29.73 -6.84 13.85
C PHE A 848 28.58 -7.42 14.67
N PHE A 849 27.46 -7.67 14.03
CA PHE A 849 26.26 -8.18 14.69
C PHE A 849 25.98 -9.61 14.23
N PRO A 850 25.68 -10.54 15.15
CA PRO A 850 25.27 -11.88 14.77
C PRO A 850 23.86 -11.87 14.18
N PHE A 851 23.71 -12.56 13.06
CA PHE A 851 22.44 -12.80 12.38
C PHE A 851 22.24 -14.29 12.17
N ARG A 852 21.01 -14.74 12.35
CA ARG A 852 20.55 -16.08 12.03
C ARG A 852 19.34 -15.99 11.10
N LEU A 853 19.43 -16.63 9.95
CA LEU A 853 18.30 -16.90 9.07
C LEU A 853 17.94 -18.38 9.21
N LEU A 854 16.73 -18.65 9.69
CA LEU A 854 16.11 -19.98 9.64
C LEU A 854 15.13 -19.97 8.48
N TRP A 855 15.37 -20.77 7.45
CA TRP A 855 14.47 -20.96 6.31
C TRP A 855 13.92 -22.38 6.33
N TRP A 856 12.69 -22.54 5.86
CA TRP A 856 12.11 -23.86 5.68
C TRP A 856 11.20 -23.95 4.46
N GLU A 857 11.21 -25.16 3.92
CA GLU A 857 10.29 -25.64 2.90
C GLU A 857 9.55 -26.88 3.45
N GLY A 858 8.29 -27.01 3.06
CA GLY A 858 7.44 -28.15 3.39
C GLY A 858 7.07 -29.03 2.19
N SER A 859 6.48 -28.43 1.15
CA SER A 859 6.20 -29.14 -0.10
C SER A 859 6.16 -28.21 -1.31
N GLY A 860 6.63 -28.69 -2.47
CA GLY A 860 6.56 -27.98 -3.73
C GLY A 860 7.93 -27.55 -4.18
N ASP A 861 8.03 -26.31 -4.64
CA ASP A 861 9.29 -25.73 -5.08
C ASP A 861 10.05 -25.12 -3.88
N ALA A 862 11.38 -25.05 -3.95
CA ALA A 862 12.23 -24.59 -2.87
C ALA A 862 13.22 -23.52 -3.33
N SER A 863 13.18 -22.34 -2.69
CA SER A 863 14.16 -21.27 -2.91
C SER A 863 14.32 -20.33 -1.72
N ALA A 864 15.50 -19.72 -1.59
CA ALA A 864 15.78 -18.71 -0.57
C ALA A 864 16.90 -17.73 -0.98
N GLU A 865 16.65 -16.44 -0.81
CA GLU A 865 17.61 -15.35 -1.05
C GLU A 865 17.69 -14.43 0.18
N PHE A 866 18.89 -13.95 0.54
CA PHE A 866 19.05 -12.98 1.62
C PHE A 866 19.82 -11.74 1.17
N PHE A 867 19.17 -10.57 1.23
CA PHE A 867 19.68 -9.35 0.62
C PHE A 867 19.41 -8.09 1.46
N SER A 868 20.19 -7.04 1.19
CA SER A 868 19.91 -5.67 1.60
C SER A 868 19.19 -4.92 0.47
N VAL A 869 18.36 -3.94 0.83
CA VAL A 869 17.67 -3.04 -0.11
C VAL A 869 18.14 -1.62 0.18
N ASP A 870 18.55 -0.92 -0.87
CA ASP A 870 18.62 0.53 -0.82
C ASP A 870 17.18 1.08 -0.92
N PRO A 871 16.65 1.74 0.12
CA PRO A 871 15.26 2.19 0.17
C PRO A 871 14.96 3.36 -0.78
N VAL A 872 15.98 4.06 -1.27
CA VAL A 872 15.85 5.18 -2.20
C VAL A 872 15.57 4.65 -3.59
N THR A 873 16.49 3.80 -4.01
CA THR A 873 16.54 3.27 -5.34
C THR A 873 15.58 2.09 -5.38
N GLY A 874 15.67 1.15 -4.45
CA GLY A 874 15.00 -0.16 -4.51
C GLY A 874 15.98 -1.23 -4.98
N TYR A 875 17.24 -0.85 -5.22
CA TYR A 875 18.30 -1.76 -5.58
C TYR A 875 18.53 -2.79 -4.48
N ARG A 876 18.66 -4.05 -4.87
CA ARG A 876 18.88 -5.16 -3.96
C ARG A 876 20.30 -5.66 -4.11
N THR A 877 20.91 -6.05 -3.00
CA THR A 877 22.26 -6.60 -2.98
C THR A 877 22.29 -7.81 -2.06
N LEU A 878 22.65 -8.99 -2.59
CA LEU A 878 22.88 -10.18 -1.76
C LEU A 878 23.87 -9.86 -0.63
N ILE A 879 23.54 -10.30 0.58
CA ILE A 879 24.46 -10.14 1.71
C ILE A 879 25.72 -10.96 1.43
N ASN A 880 26.88 -10.34 1.66
CA ASN A 880 28.22 -10.85 1.39
C ASN A 880 28.62 -11.00 -0.08
N SER A 881 27.85 -10.43 -1.01
CA SER A 881 28.32 -10.24 -2.39
C SER A 881 29.54 -9.28 -2.43
N PRO A 882 30.23 -9.15 -3.58
CA PRO A 882 31.38 -8.26 -3.72
C PRO A 882 31.11 -6.81 -3.27
N THR A 883 29.93 -6.27 -3.58
CA THR A 883 29.47 -4.92 -3.19
C THR A 883 28.57 -4.91 -1.95
N GLY A 884 28.09 -6.08 -1.50
CA GLY A 884 27.19 -6.21 -0.37
C GLY A 884 27.85 -6.09 1.01
N ILE A 885 26.98 -6.01 2.02
CA ILE A 885 27.33 -6.03 3.44
C ILE A 885 28.14 -7.29 3.75
N LYS A 886 29.32 -7.13 4.34
CA LYS A 886 30.23 -8.27 4.61
C LYS A 886 29.70 -9.17 5.71
N ALA A 887 29.79 -10.47 5.49
CA ALA A 887 29.41 -11.51 6.44
C ALA A 887 30.60 -12.40 6.78
N TYR A 888 30.75 -12.74 8.06
CA TYR A 888 31.79 -13.63 8.54
C TYR A 888 31.18 -14.73 9.40
N TRP A 889 31.41 -16.00 9.07
CA TRP A 889 30.76 -17.11 9.78
C TRP A 889 31.44 -17.47 11.11
N LYS A 890 32.62 -16.90 11.39
CA LYS A 890 33.42 -17.20 12.58
C LYS A 890 33.89 -15.94 13.31
N ALA A 891 33.69 -15.98 14.62
CA ALA A 891 34.37 -15.11 15.57
C ALA A 891 35.17 -16.01 16.54
N SER A 892 36.35 -15.55 16.94
CA SER A 892 37.07 -16.09 18.09
C SER A 892 36.17 -15.99 19.30
N ALA A 893 36.00 -17.11 20.02
CA ALA A 893 35.20 -17.12 21.24
C ALA A 893 35.73 -16.06 22.21
N VAL A 894 34.93 -15.02 22.48
CA VAL A 894 35.07 -14.28 23.74
C VAL A 894 34.83 -15.33 24.82
N ALA A 895 35.79 -15.56 25.71
CA ALA A 895 35.69 -16.64 26.69
C ALA A 895 34.44 -16.44 27.55
N GLN A 896 33.35 -17.17 27.24
CA GLN A 896 32.12 -17.04 27.99
C GLN A 896 32.33 -17.51 29.43
N PRO A 897 31.75 -16.80 30.42
CA PRO A 897 31.78 -17.22 31.81
C PRO A 897 31.11 -18.58 31.94
N ARG A 898 31.87 -19.60 32.32
CA ARG A 898 31.32 -20.95 32.52
C ARG A 898 32.06 -21.73 33.59
N ILE A 899 31.34 -22.64 34.22
CA ILE A 899 31.93 -23.73 35.01
C ILE A 899 32.53 -24.71 33.99
N THR A 900 33.83 -24.95 34.08
CA THR A 900 34.57 -25.85 33.18
C THR A 900 34.65 -27.28 33.71
N GLY A 901 34.31 -27.50 34.98
CA GLY A 901 34.16 -28.82 35.56
C GLY A 901 33.98 -28.75 37.07
N TYR A 902 33.62 -29.88 37.67
CA TYR A 902 33.62 -30.03 39.12
C TYR A 902 34.08 -31.43 39.52
N THR A 903 34.71 -31.55 40.69
CA THR A 903 35.07 -32.84 41.27
C THR A 903 34.76 -32.87 42.76
N PHE A 904 34.37 -34.05 43.26
CA PHE A 904 34.23 -34.32 44.68
C PHE A 904 35.38 -35.21 45.13
N SER A 905 36.17 -34.76 46.10
CA SER A 905 37.26 -35.55 46.67
C SER A 905 37.51 -35.17 48.13
N GLY A 906 37.63 -36.17 49.00
CA GLY A 906 37.97 -35.96 50.42
C GLY A 906 36.99 -35.08 51.21
N GLY A 907 35.71 -35.04 50.82
CA GLY A 907 34.70 -34.18 51.45
C GLY A 907 34.70 -32.73 50.96
N ASN A 908 35.45 -32.41 49.91
CA ASN A 908 35.46 -31.10 49.26
C ASN A 908 34.84 -31.16 47.85
N LEU A 909 34.11 -30.11 47.50
CA LEU A 909 33.68 -29.77 46.14
C LEU A 909 34.70 -28.81 45.54
N VAL A 910 35.32 -29.20 44.44
CA VAL A 910 36.21 -28.36 43.63
C VAL A 910 35.47 -27.96 42.37
N ILE A 911 35.30 -26.66 42.12
CA ILE A 911 34.63 -26.09 40.95
C ILE A 911 35.67 -25.37 40.11
N ASN A 912 35.89 -25.81 38.87
CA ASN A 912 36.69 -25.09 37.90
C ASN A 912 35.81 -24.16 37.09
N TYR A 913 36.26 -22.94 36.85
CA TYR A 913 35.51 -21.95 36.07
C TYR A 913 36.45 -21.02 35.30
N THR A 914 35.92 -20.34 34.29
CA THR A 914 36.65 -19.34 33.51
C THR A 914 35.71 -18.22 33.09
N GLY A 915 36.25 -17.08 32.68
CA GLY A 915 35.51 -15.99 32.03
C GLY A 915 34.60 -15.15 32.94
N GLY A 916 34.73 -15.25 34.27
CA GLY A 916 33.94 -14.41 35.18
C GLY A 916 34.11 -14.71 36.67
N VAL A 917 33.19 -14.18 37.49
CA VAL A 917 33.18 -14.34 38.96
C VAL A 917 32.25 -15.49 39.32
N LEU A 918 32.76 -16.49 40.06
CA LEU A 918 31.91 -17.54 40.62
C LEU A 918 31.06 -16.96 41.76
N GLU A 919 29.75 -17.18 41.71
CA GLU A 919 28.79 -16.76 42.71
C GLU A 919 28.00 -17.97 43.22
N SER A 920 27.55 -17.92 44.48
CA SER A 920 26.68 -18.93 45.05
C SER A 920 25.42 -18.36 45.69
N THR A 921 24.39 -19.20 45.79
CA THR A 921 23.13 -18.93 46.51
C THR A 921 22.70 -20.20 47.25
N MET A 922 21.90 -20.04 48.30
CA MET A 922 21.30 -21.13 49.07
C MET A 922 19.90 -21.51 48.57
N SER A 923 19.29 -20.70 47.69
CA SER A 923 17.95 -20.91 47.15
C SER A 923 17.90 -20.46 45.68
N LEU A 924 17.16 -21.19 44.85
CA LEU A 924 16.80 -20.78 43.49
C LEU A 924 15.44 -20.03 43.43
N GLN A 925 14.65 -20.05 44.50
CA GLN A 925 13.50 -19.18 44.66
C GLN A 925 13.97 -17.83 45.23
N ASN A 926 13.87 -16.76 44.43
CA ASN A 926 14.37 -15.41 44.72
C ASN A 926 15.85 -15.39 45.14
N PRO A 927 16.77 -15.85 44.28
CA PRO A 927 18.16 -16.08 44.65
C PRO A 927 18.88 -14.75 44.95
N THR A 928 19.55 -14.68 46.10
CA THR A 928 20.55 -13.64 46.38
C THR A 928 21.93 -14.24 46.13
N TRP A 929 22.56 -13.84 45.02
CA TRP A 929 23.86 -14.37 44.61
C TRP A 929 25.00 -13.60 45.27
N SER A 930 25.93 -14.33 45.88
CA SER A 930 27.11 -13.75 46.53
C SER A 930 28.39 -14.35 45.91
N PRO A 931 29.41 -13.53 45.58
CA PRO A 931 30.69 -14.02 45.09
C PRO A 931 31.32 -15.05 46.04
N VAL A 932 31.87 -16.13 45.48
CA VAL A 932 32.58 -17.19 46.20
C VAL A 932 33.94 -17.43 45.54
N GLY A 933 35.01 -17.03 46.23
CA GLY A 933 36.37 -17.05 45.69
C GLY A 933 36.79 -15.74 45.03
N ASN A 934 37.99 -15.73 44.45
CA ASN A 934 38.58 -14.54 43.84
C ASN A 934 37.94 -14.26 42.48
N ALA A 935 37.77 -12.97 42.16
CA ALA A 935 37.06 -12.48 40.97
C ALA A 935 37.64 -12.95 39.61
N ASN A 936 38.82 -13.59 39.60
CA ASN A 936 39.52 -14.12 38.42
C ASN A 936 40.17 -15.51 38.67
N GLY A 937 39.67 -16.29 39.64
CA GLY A 937 40.19 -17.65 39.89
C GLY A 937 39.74 -18.66 38.83
N SER A 938 40.59 -19.64 38.51
CA SER A 938 40.21 -20.78 37.64
C SER A 938 39.58 -21.96 38.41
N THR A 939 39.64 -21.91 39.74
CA THR A 939 39.19 -22.98 40.64
C THR A 939 38.71 -22.42 41.98
N HIS A 940 37.58 -22.91 42.48
CA HIS A 940 37.06 -22.71 43.83
C HIS A 940 36.99 -24.06 44.55
N THR A 941 37.23 -24.08 45.86
CA THR A 941 37.13 -25.30 46.66
C THR A 941 36.41 -25.01 47.96
N GLU A 942 35.40 -25.80 48.29
CA GLU A 942 34.69 -25.72 49.56
C GLU A 942 34.38 -27.10 50.14
N ASN A 943 34.21 -27.16 51.45
CA ASN A 943 33.91 -28.40 52.16
C ASN A 943 32.38 -28.65 52.20
N VAL A 944 31.97 -29.88 51.87
CA VAL A 944 30.56 -30.27 51.67
C VAL A 944 29.93 -30.90 52.93
N SER A 945 30.68 -30.97 54.05
CA SER A 945 30.22 -31.63 55.28
C SER A 945 29.21 -30.83 56.11
N LEU A 946 28.76 -29.67 55.63
CA LEU A 946 27.75 -28.85 56.30
C LEU A 946 26.56 -28.60 55.36
N SER A 947 25.40 -29.15 55.71
CA SER A 947 24.11 -28.71 55.14
C SER A 947 23.92 -27.22 55.50
N PRO A 948 23.46 -26.35 54.57
CA PRO A 948 22.43 -26.64 53.54
C PRO A 948 22.90 -26.70 52.07
N ARG A 949 21.98 -27.06 51.17
CA ARG A 949 22.14 -27.06 49.69
C ARG A 949 22.65 -25.71 49.18
N ARG A 950 23.61 -25.73 48.25
CA ARG A 950 24.23 -24.54 47.63
C ARG A 950 24.24 -24.68 46.10
N PHE A 951 23.96 -23.59 45.40
CA PHE A 951 23.94 -23.50 43.93
C PHE A 951 25.01 -22.51 43.45
N PHE A 952 25.58 -22.75 42.27
CA PHE A 952 26.69 -21.97 41.73
C PHE A 952 26.39 -21.45 40.32
N ARG A 953 26.89 -20.26 40.00
CA ARG A 953 26.92 -19.70 38.63
C ARG A 953 28.20 -18.91 38.41
N VAL A 954 28.55 -18.63 37.16
CA VAL A 954 29.61 -17.68 36.82
C VAL A 954 28.96 -16.44 36.21
N ARG A 955 29.19 -15.27 36.81
CA ARG A 955 28.71 -13.99 36.28
C ARG A 955 29.82 -13.33 35.45
N ALA A 956 29.49 -12.83 34.26
CA ALA A 956 30.39 -12.00 33.47
C ALA A 956 30.80 -10.74 34.26
N GLN A 957 32.05 -10.32 34.11
CA GLN A 957 32.49 -9.01 34.63
C GLN A 957 32.01 -7.88 33.74
#